data_AF-A0A969HRT4-F1
#
_entry.id   AF-A0A969HRT4-F1
#
_cell.length_a   1.000
_cell.length_b   1.000
_cell.length_c   1.000
_cell.angle_alpha   90.00
_cell.angle_beta   90.00
_cell.angle_gamma   90.00
#
_symmetry.space_group_name_H-M   'P 1'
#
loop_
_entity.id
_entity.type
_entity.pdbx_description
1 polymer ?
#
loop_
_entity_poly.entity_id
_entity_poly.type
_entity_poly.pdbx_seq_one_letter_code
_entity_poly.pdbx_strand_id
1 'polypeptide(L)'
;MHEQVDKLLINGTVVTMDAAATVYTQGAVAIRGRDIVAVGEVADLQARYSANQVIDCTDCAILPGLINGHAHVPMSLLRGMVSDYQQLDVWLFGYMFPVEGQFVTPAFSYIGARLSCAEMLRSGTTTFVDMYYYEEEVARAADESGMRAICGQTVLRMPSPDAPSYDVGIERARRFIEQWHTHDRIIPTIAPHAPYTCTDHIYHEAMELCAQFGVPLITHLSETSREVQESRAERDATPIGYANRVGAFDVPCIAAHCVHATEDDIVLLRQRGVGVVPCPSSNLKLASGVAPYDRLIKAGVHTGLGTDGPASNDDQDMFAEIHLAAMLPKGLGGDPMIMPARDALSLATSRGAQAIHLDHLIGSLVPGKRADVIVVELNHLHSAPRYTYSPDTIYSHLVYSVHSSDVRDVLVDGRMIVENRTLLTMDEREVMAQAQQIADQINVFLSSREENLLDKILAIGGVQQAEIFEIQVKARVTSADIERVEAMLRDPAIRVTKTSERMQYDTYFLFHKRERGRIRIREDRRIDPGARMDTKYTITLMAEADQGEYPYAMLLSRARYTARASQTLRFYREYFHPDHETEIEKHRRRWRILYKNKDFAINIDDLVGRQDNGPFLEIKGRTWGRRDADERATLIGELLERCGIRAEQLVKQEYVELEREG
;
A
#
# COMPACT_ATOMS: atom_id res chain seq x y z
N MET A 1 39.23 -28.45 34.20
CA MET A 1 37.97 -29.19 33.96
C MET A 1 37.17 -28.31 33.03
N HIS A 2 36.89 -28.77 31.81
CA HIS A 2 36.18 -27.95 30.82
C HIS A 2 34.74 -27.71 31.29
N GLU A 3 34.21 -26.51 31.09
CA GLU A 3 32.80 -26.21 31.31
C GLU A 3 31.97 -26.80 30.14
N GLN A 4 30.87 -27.50 30.43
CA GLN A 4 30.02 -28.07 29.37
C GLN A 4 29.09 -27.01 28.76
N VAL A 5 28.98 -27.02 27.43
CA VAL A 5 28.03 -26.22 26.63
C VAL A 5 27.33 -27.10 25.60
N ASP A 6 26.23 -26.61 25.02
CA ASP A 6 25.45 -27.39 24.05
C ASP A 6 26.06 -27.31 22.66
N LYS A 7 26.42 -26.09 22.22
CA LYS A 7 27.01 -25.84 20.90
C LYS A 7 28.23 -24.95 21.01
N LEU A 8 29.22 -25.20 20.16
CA LEU A 8 30.38 -24.35 19.98
C LEU A 8 30.63 -24.14 18.48
N LEU A 9 30.44 -22.90 18.02
CA LEU A 9 30.79 -22.48 16.67
C LEU A 9 32.26 -22.04 16.68
N ILE A 10 33.10 -22.57 15.81
CA ILE A 10 34.56 -22.35 15.83
C ILE A 10 35.12 -21.94 14.46
N ASN A 11 36.31 -21.34 14.45
CA ASN A 11 37.10 -20.99 13.25
C ASN A 11 36.48 -19.95 12.31
N GLY A 12 35.36 -19.33 12.70
CA GLY A 12 34.73 -18.27 11.92
C GLY A 12 35.25 -16.88 12.30
N THR A 13 35.08 -15.92 11.39
CA THR A 13 35.24 -14.49 11.74
C THR A 13 34.00 -14.05 12.52
N VAL A 14 34.12 -13.88 13.84
CA VAL A 14 33.00 -13.47 14.70
C VAL A 14 32.88 -11.95 14.68
N VAL A 15 31.75 -11.46 14.17
CA VAL A 15 31.39 -10.04 14.14
C VAL A 15 30.38 -9.81 15.25
N THR A 16 30.84 -9.29 16.39
CA THR A 16 30.02 -9.29 17.61
C THR A 16 28.87 -8.28 17.60
N MET A 17 29.04 -7.16 16.88
CA MET A 17 28.13 -6.00 16.95
C MET A 17 27.91 -5.47 18.37
N ASP A 18 28.86 -5.69 19.29
CA ASP A 18 28.87 -5.08 20.61
C ASP A 18 29.17 -3.56 20.52
N ALA A 19 29.15 -2.86 21.65
CA ALA A 19 29.41 -1.41 21.68
C ALA A 19 30.82 -1.03 21.19
N ALA A 20 31.80 -1.93 21.33
CA ALA A 20 33.16 -1.74 20.83
C ALA A 20 33.31 -2.13 19.34
N ALA A 21 32.32 -2.84 18.78
CA ALA A 21 32.36 -3.63 17.56
C ALA A 21 33.60 -4.52 17.47
N THR A 22 33.77 -5.34 18.49
CA THR A 22 34.84 -6.33 18.55
C THR A 22 34.69 -7.34 17.40
N VAL A 23 35.79 -7.63 16.70
CA VAL A 23 35.86 -8.66 15.65
C VAL A 23 36.96 -9.65 16.00
N TYR A 24 36.62 -10.94 16.05
CA TYR A 24 37.58 -12.03 16.24
C TYR A 24 37.77 -12.76 14.91
N THR A 25 38.96 -12.67 14.31
CA THR A 25 39.22 -13.26 12.99
C THR A 25 39.26 -14.80 13.02
N GLN A 26 39.74 -15.36 14.13
CA GLN A 26 39.66 -16.79 14.46
C GLN A 26 38.78 -16.97 15.70
N GLY A 27 37.55 -16.49 15.62
CA GLY A 27 36.63 -16.46 16.74
C GLY A 27 35.87 -17.75 16.96
N ALA A 28 35.25 -17.83 18.14
CA ALA A 28 34.29 -18.85 18.51
C ALA A 28 33.15 -18.25 19.34
N VAL A 29 32.00 -18.94 19.31
CA VAL A 29 30.80 -18.61 20.10
C VAL A 29 30.33 -19.87 20.83
N ALA A 30 30.24 -19.80 22.14
CA ALA A 30 29.76 -20.88 22.99
C ALA A 30 28.31 -20.62 23.43
N ILE A 31 27.44 -21.62 23.25
CA ILE A 31 26.00 -21.53 23.48
C ILE A 31 25.57 -22.61 24.49
N ARG A 32 24.83 -22.21 25.52
CA ARG A 32 24.21 -23.12 26.50
C ARG A 32 22.71 -22.85 26.58
N GLY A 33 21.91 -23.86 26.28
CA GLY A 33 20.47 -23.75 26.12
C GLY A 33 20.14 -22.72 25.05
N ARG A 34 19.57 -21.60 25.51
CA ARG A 34 19.12 -20.50 24.66
C ARG A 34 20.09 -19.33 24.59
N ASP A 35 21.13 -19.35 25.43
CA ASP A 35 21.93 -18.17 25.73
C ASP A 35 23.37 -18.32 25.24
N ILE A 36 23.93 -17.19 24.82
CA ILE A 36 25.36 -17.05 24.55
C ILE A 36 26.07 -17.00 25.90
N VAL A 37 27.03 -17.87 26.13
CA VAL A 37 27.80 -17.90 27.40
C VAL A 37 29.21 -17.36 27.28
N ALA A 38 29.79 -17.40 26.08
CA ALA A 38 31.10 -16.81 25.80
C ALA A 38 31.27 -16.53 24.31
N VAL A 39 32.04 -15.47 24.03
CA VAL A 39 32.50 -15.09 22.68
C VAL A 39 33.96 -14.67 22.82
N GLY A 40 34.83 -15.10 21.90
CA GLY A 40 36.25 -14.80 21.97
C GLY A 40 37.07 -15.55 20.92
N GLU A 41 38.38 -15.57 21.08
CA GLU A 41 39.29 -16.35 20.24
C GLU A 41 39.04 -17.85 20.41
N VAL A 42 39.16 -18.60 19.31
CA VAL A 42 38.88 -20.04 19.27
C VAL A 42 39.74 -20.83 20.25
N ALA A 43 41.03 -20.45 20.38
CA ALA A 43 41.97 -21.13 21.29
C ALA A 43 41.53 -21.02 22.75
N ASP A 44 41.03 -19.85 23.16
CA ASP A 44 40.58 -19.60 24.54
C ASP A 44 39.29 -20.37 24.85
N LEU A 45 38.33 -20.37 23.92
CA LEU A 45 37.05 -21.05 24.10
C LEU A 45 37.20 -22.56 24.07
N GLN A 46 38.04 -23.12 23.19
CA GLN A 46 38.32 -24.57 23.17
C GLN A 46 39.09 -25.04 24.41
N ALA A 47 39.97 -24.20 24.98
CA ALA A 47 40.65 -24.51 26.22
C ALA A 47 39.70 -24.49 27.43
N ARG A 48 38.63 -23.70 27.38
CA ARG A 48 37.69 -23.51 28.51
C ARG A 48 36.45 -24.40 28.45
N TYR A 49 35.90 -24.64 27.26
CA TYR A 49 34.59 -25.29 27.08
C TYR A 49 34.69 -26.62 26.34
N SER A 50 33.78 -27.54 26.64
CA SER A 50 33.50 -28.75 25.86
C SER A 50 32.05 -28.73 25.40
N ALA A 51 31.78 -29.08 24.14
CA ALA A 51 30.46 -28.95 23.54
C ALA A 51 29.88 -30.29 23.09
N ASN A 52 28.56 -30.44 23.18
CA ASN A 52 27.85 -31.59 22.63
C ASN A 52 27.90 -31.60 21.09
N GLN A 53 27.83 -30.41 20.49
CA GLN A 53 27.93 -30.20 19.05
C GLN A 53 28.98 -29.11 18.76
N VAL A 54 29.96 -29.43 17.90
CA VAL A 54 30.93 -28.47 17.40
C VAL A 54 30.62 -28.18 15.94
N ILE A 55 30.46 -26.91 15.60
CA ILE A 55 30.15 -26.45 14.24
C ILE A 55 31.37 -25.71 13.71
N ASP A 56 31.96 -26.23 12.64
CA ASP A 56 33.10 -25.59 11.99
C ASP A 56 32.61 -24.49 11.03
N CYS A 57 33.02 -23.26 11.32
CA CYS A 57 32.71 -22.05 10.58
C CYS A 57 33.94 -21.51 9.85
N THR A 58 34.92 -22.37 9.55
CA THR A 58 36.05 -22.02 8.68
C THR A 58 35.54 -21.37 7.39
N ASP A 59 36.18 -20.29 6.97
CA ASP A 59 35.79 -19.46 5.82
C ASP A 59 34.40 -18.82 5.90
N CYS A 60 33.81 -18.71 7.10
CA CYS A 60 32.52 -18.08 7.34
C CYS A 60 32.64 -16.88 8.30
N ALA A 61 31.67 -15.97 8.23
CA ALA A 61 31.40 -14.99 9.28
C ALA A 61 30.29 -15.49 10.21
N ILE A 62 30.43 -15.23 11.51
CA ILE A 62 29.41 -15.49 12.53
C ILE A 62 28.89 -14.14 13.00
N LEU A 63 27.59 -13.90 12.84
CA LEU A 63 26.93 -12.63 13.18
C LEU A 63 25.72 -12.86 14.10
N PRO A 64 25.24 -11.83 14.81
CA PRO A 64 23.87 -11.84 15.30
C PRO A 64 22.91 -12.05 14.14
N GLY A 65 21.80 -12.75 14.40
CA GLY A 65 20.74 -12.88 13.41
C GLY A 65 20.18 -11.52 12.99
N LEU A 66 19.79 -11.42 11.71
CA LEU A 66 19.24 -10.19 11.18
C LEU A 66 17.84 -9.94 11.75
N ILE A 67 17.53 -8.66 11.94
CA ILE A 67 16.27 -8.17 12.49
C ILE A 67 15.56 -7.35 11.42
N ASN A 68 14.44 -7.86 10.95
CA ASN A 68 13.53 -7.15 10.08
C ASN A 68 12.55 -6.33 10.93
N GLY A 69 12.83 -5.05 11.13
CA GLY A 69 12.09 -4.19 12.05
C GLY A 69 10.68 -3.79 11.60
N HIS A 70 10.27 -4.12 10.37
CA HIS A 70 8.95 -3.83 9.84
C HIS A 70 8.64 -4.65 8.57
N ALA A 71 7.55 -5.41 8.61
CA ALA A 71 7.05 -6.23 7.51
C ALA A 71 5.52 -6.33 7.53
N HIS A 72 4.98 -6.82 6.41
CA HIS A 72 3.61 -7.31 6.26
C HIS A 72 3.68 -8.76 5.73
N VAL A 73 4.00 -9.70 6.61
CA VAL A 73 4.47 -11.02 6.21
C VAL A 73 3.45 -11.82 5.38
N PRO A 74 2.13 -11.73 5.58
CA PRO A 74 1.20 -12.47 4.72
C PRO A 74 1.10 -11.94 3.28
N MET A 75 1.57 -10.72 3.02
CA MET A 75 1.58 -10.15 1.66
C MET A 75 2.55 -10.86 0.71
N SER A 76 3.32 -11.85 1.18
CA SER A 76 4.08 -12.76 0.29
C SER A 76 3.21 -13.48 -0.73
N LEU A 77 1.92 -13.69 -0.42
CA LEU A 77 0.94 -14.24 -1.36
C LEU A 77 0.51 -13.24 -2.45
N LEU A 78 0.80 -11.96 -2.24
CA LEU A 78 0.50 -10.86 -3.17
C LEU A 78 1.75 -10.43 -3.95
N ARG A 79 2.86 -11.16 -3.82
CA ARG A 79 4.13 -10.86 -4.47
C ARG A 79 3.97 -10.78 -5.99
N GLY A 80 4.45 -9.68 -6.58
CA GLY A 80 4.41 -9.46 -8.03
C GLY A 80 3.01 -9.32 -8.64
N MET A 81 1.97 -9.13 -7.81
CA MET A 81 0.58 -9.05 -8.27
C MET A 81 0.30 -7.78 -9.11
N VAL A 82 0.93 -6.66 -8.75
CA VAL A 82 0.72 -5.36 -9.41
C VAL A 82 2.05 -4.87 -9.97
N SER A 83 2.10 -4.58 -11.27
CA SER A 83 3.29 -4.06 -11.97
C SER A 83 3.43 -2.54 -11.85
N ASP A 84 4.63 -2.03 -12.18
CA ASP A 84 5.20 -0.68 -11.96
C ASP A 84 4.42 0.56 -12.47
N TYR A 85 3.11 0.46 -12.74
CA TYR A 85 2.34 1.50 -13.43
C TYR A 85 1.42 2.33 -12.52
N GLN A 86 1.56 2.26 -11.19
CA GLN A 86 0.55 2.78 -10.27
C GLN A 86 1.16 3.49 -9.05
N GLN A 87 0.64 4.68 -8.73
CA GLN A 87 0.99 5.37 -7.48
C GLN A 87 0.39 4.66 -6.26
N LEU A 88 0.92 4.93 -5.06
CA LEU A 88 0.51 4.28 -3.80
C LEU A 88 -1.02 4.26 -3.58
N ASP A 89 -1.72 5.34 -3.93
CA ASP A 89 -3.18 5.39 -3.80
C ASP A 89 -3.91 4.46 -4.78
N VAL A 90 -3.46 4.34 -6.02
CA VAL A 90 -4.02 3.37 -7.00
C VAL A 90 -3.69 1.94 -6.59
N TRP A 91 -2.46 1.69 -6.12
CA TRP A 91 -2.03 0.39 -5.61
C TRP A 91 -2.88 -0.06 -4.41
N LEU A 92 -3.02 0.80 -3.38
CA LEU A 92 -3.81 0.53 -2.18
C LEU A 92 -5.30 0.37 -2.49
N PHE A 93 -5.94 1.42 -3.03
CA PHE A 93 -7.40 1.45 -3.18
C PHE A 93 -7.91 0.65 -4.39
N GLY A 94 -7.10 0.54 -5.45
CA GLY A 94 -7.48 -0.13 -6.69
C GLY A 94 -7.32 -1.64 -6.63
N TYR A 95 -6.21 -2.12 -6.06
CA TYR A 95 -5.81 -3.53 -6.12
C TYR A 95 -5.70 -4.18 -4.75
N MET A 96 -4.94 -3.60 -3.82
CA MET A 96 -4.68 -4.23 -2.52
C MET A 96 -5.94 -4.38 -1.68
N PHE A 97 -6.62 -3.30 -1.27
CA PHE A 97 -7.80 -3.41 -0.41
C PHE A 97 -8.92 -4.29 -0.98
N PRO A 98 -9.23 -4.28 -2.29
CA PRO A 98 -10.20 -5.21 -2.86
C PRO A 98 -9.77 -6.68 -2.80
N VAL A 99 -8.48 -6.97 -3.05
CA VAL A 99 -7.95 -8.35 -2.95
C VAL A 99 -7.91 -8.77 -1.48
N GLU A 100 -7.42 -7.91 -0.58
CA GLU A 100 -7.38 -8.17 0.85
C GLU A 100 -8.78 -8.42 1.42
N GLY A 101 -9.75 -7.56 1.10
CA GLY A 101 -11.13 -7.70 1.56
C GLY A 101 -11.82 -8.99 1.09
N GLN A 102 -11.34 -9.63 0.03
CA GLN A 102 -11.92 -10.86 -0.50
C GLN A 102 -11.14 -12.12 -0.10
N PHE A 103 -9.81 -12.04 -0.03
CA PHE A 103 -8.94 -13.21 0.12
C PHE A 103 -8.27 -13.31 1.49
N VAL A 104 -8.13 -12.20 2.24
CA VAL A 104 -7.52 -12.23 3.57
C VAL A 104 -8.48 -12.92 4.53
N THR A 105 -8.07 -14.12 4.91
CA THR A 105 -8.73 -15.05 5.82
C THR A 105 -7.68 -15.58 6.79
N PRO A 106 -8.05 -16.25 7.89
CA PRO A 106 -7.08 -16.89 8.77
C PRO A 106 -6.09 -17.80 8.04
N ALA A 107 -6.59 -18.57 7.06
CA ALA A 107 -5.76 -19.46 6.24
C ALA A 107 -4.78 -18.70 5.33
N PHE A 108 -5.20 -17.57 4.76
CA PHE A 108 -4.34 -16.68 3.98
C PHE A 108 -3.21 -16.13 4.85
N SER A 109 -3.55 -15.56 6.03
CA SER A 109 -2.55 -15.02 6.95
C SER A 109 -1.54 -16.07 7.39
N TYR A 110 -2.02 -17.28 7.74
CA TYR A 110 -1.15 -18.39 8.13
C TYR A 110 -0.21 -18.86 7.01
N ILE A 111 -0.73 -19.13 5.81
CA ILE A 111 0.08 -19.64 4.69
C ILE A 111 1.09 -18.59 4.21
N GLY A 112 0.67 -17.33 4.10
CA GLY A 112 1.55 -16.23 3.73
C GLY A 112 2.65 -16.00 4.77
N ALA A 113 2.32 -16.06 6.07
CA ALA A 113 3.31 -15.98 7.13
C ALA A 113 4.32 -17.14 7.08
N ARG A 114 3.88 -18.39 6.84
CA ARG A 114 4.80 -19.53 6.65
C ARG A 114 5.77 -19.31 5.49
N LEU A 115 5.28 -18.79 4.35
CA LEU A 115 6.11 -18.49 3.18
C LEU A 115 7.18 -17.44 3.51
N SER A 116 6.79 -16.34 4.14
CA SER A 116 7.72 -15.27 4.54
C SER A 116 8.71 -15.72 5.62
N CYS A 117 8.27 -16.52 6.60
CA CYS A 117 9.16 -17.09 7.61
C CYS A 117 10.21 -18.01 6.98
N ALA A 118 9.81 -18.85 6.01
CA ALA A 118 10.74 -19.69 5.28
C ALA A 118 11.78 -18.86 4.52
N GLU A 119 11.36 -17.83 3.78
CA GLU A 119 12.26 -16.92 3.05
C GLU A 119 13.22 -16.18 4.00
N MET A 120 12.69 -15.57 5.06
CA MET A 120 13.46 -14.83 6.07
C MET A 120 14.50 -15.72 6.76
N LEU A 121 14.14 -16.95 7.15
CA LEU A 121 15.08 -17.89 7.75
C LEU A 121 16.16 -18.30 6.75
N ARG A 122 15.82 -18.52 5.49
CA ARG A 122 16.81 -18.85 4.44
C ARG A 122 17.77 -17.69 4.15
N SER A 123 17.36 -16.44 4.38
CA SER A 123 18.16 -15.22 4.21
C SER A 123 18.85 -14.71 5.49
N GLY A 124 18.75 -15.43 6.61
CA GLY A 124 19.44 -15.09 7.87
C GLY A 124 18.71 -14.12 8.79
N THR A 125 17.43 -13.85 8.52
CA THR A 125 16.55 -13.11 9.44
C THR A 125 16.07 -14.06 10.54
N THR A 126 16.21 -13.62 11.79
CA THR A 126 15.84 -14.39 12.99
C THR A 126 14.68 -13.77 13.75
N THR A 127 14.51 -12.45 13.62
CA THR A 127 13.46 -11.66 14.26
C THR A 127 12.78 -10.78 13.23
N PHE A 128 11.45 -10.70 13.27
CA PHE A 128 10.70 -9.73 12.48
C PHE A 128 9.65 -8.98 13.32
N VAL A 129 9.19 -7.84 12.81
CA VAL A 129 8.06 -7.07 13.35
C VAL A 129 6.98 -7.04 12.29
N ASP A 130 5.87 -7.70 12.54
CA ASP A 130 4.73 -7.74 11.63
C ASP A 130 3.66 -6.73 12.03
N MET A 131 2.92 -6.31 11.01
CA MET A 131 1.77 -5.45 11.15
C MET A 131 0.71 -5.88 10.13
N TYR A 132 -0.18 -6.78 10.50
CA TYR A 132 -1.19 -7.29 9.57
C TYR A 132 -2.51 -7.61 10.26
N TYR A 133 -3.34 -8.40 9.57
CA TYR A 133 -4.63 -8.92 10.04
C TYR A 133 -4.52 -10.39 10.45
N TYR A 134 -5.40 -10.83 11.36
CA TYR A 134 -5.37 -12.20 11.91
C TYR A 134 -4.00 -12.56 12.53
N GLU A 135 -3.44 -11.66 13.34
CA GLU A 135 -2.10 -11.82 13.92
C GLU A 135 -1.94 -13.07 14.78
N GLU A 136 -3.03 -13.65 15.29
CA GLU A 136 -2.95 -14.94 15.99
C GLU A 136 -2.45 -16.08 15.08
N GLU A 137 -2.73 -16.01 13.78
CA GLU A 137 -2.28 -16.98 12.79
C GLU A 137 -0.84 -16.71 12.35
N VAL A 138 -0.44 -15.43 12.27
CA VAL A 138 0.94 -15.02 12.03
C VAL A 138 1.84 -15.46 13.18
N ALA A 139 1.42 -15.19 14.43
CA ALA A 139 2.07 -15.64 15.65
C ALA A 139 2.25 -17.16 15.67
N ARG A 140 1.22 -17.92 15.27
CA ARG A 140 1.32 -19.38 15.15
C ARG A 140 2.37 -19.80 14.13
N ALA A 141 2.36 -19.23 12.92
CA ALA A 141 3.35 -19.55 11.90
C ALA A 141 4.79 -19.19 12.33
N ALA A 142 4.96 -18.06 13.02
CA ALA A 142 6.25 -17.63 13.57
C ALA A 142 6.76 -18.60 14.63
N ASP A 143 5.90 -19.04 15.55
CA ASP A 143 6.28 -20.00 16.60
C ASP A 143 6.65 -21.37 16.02
N GLU A 144 5.82 -21.90 15.11
CA GLU A 144 6.06 -23.19 14.45
C GLU A 144 7.34 -23.20 13.59
N SER A 145 7.64 -22.08 12.92
CA SER A 145 8.88 -21.92 12.16
C SER A 145 10.12 -21.77 13.05
N GLY A 146 9.93 -21.41 14.33
CA GLY A 146 10.98 -21.20 15.32
C GLY A 146 11.56 -19.80 15.33
N MET A 147 10.92 -18.82 14.69
CA MET A 147 11.34 -17.42 14.67
C MET A 147 10.94 -16.66 15.93
N ARG A 148 11.57 -15.51 16.14
CA ARG A 148 11.11 -14.47 17.08
C ARG A 148 10.29 -13.44 16.32
N ALA A 149 9.19 -12.98 16.91
CA ALA A 149 8.35 -11.97 16.25
C ALA A 149 7.72 -10.99 17.24
N ILE A 150 7.58 -9.75 16.81
CA ILE A 150 6.61 -8.80 17.37
C ILE A 150 5.44 -8.75 16.40
N CYS A 151 4.26 -9.15 16.83
CA CYS A 151 3.08 -9.29 15.97
C CYS A 151 2.07 -8.19 16.30
N GLY A 152 1.82 -7.26 15.39
CA GLY A 152 1.02 -6.06 15.62
C GLY A 152 -0.36 -6.12 14.99
N GLN A 153 -1.40 -6.37 15.78
CA GLN A 153 -2.76 -6.47 15.28
C GLN A 153 -3.22 -5.12 14.73
N THR A 154 -3.43 -5.06 13.41
CA THR A 154 -3.76 -3.82 12.71
C THR A 154 -5.16 -3.33 13.09
N VAL A 155 -5.27 -2.03 13.39
CA VAL A 155 -6.55 -1.35 13.65
C VAL A 155 -6.63 -0.05 12.83
N LEU A 156 -7.79 0.19 12.21
CA LEU A 156 -8.07 1.38 11.40
C LEU A 156 -9.56 1.75 11.47
N ARG A 157 -9.92 3.00 11.08
CA ARG A 157 -11.30 3.52 11.23
C ARG A 157 -12.36 2.84 10.33
N MET A 158 -11.91 2.29 9.20
CA MET A 158 -12.75 1.60 8.21
C MET A 158 -12.88 0.10 8.56
N PRO A 159 -13.84 -0.63 7.97
CA PRO A 159 -13.86 -2.09 8.10
C PRO A 159 -12.57 -2.72 7.55
N SER A 160 -12.02 -3.70 8.27
CA SER A 160 -10.88 -4.53 7.87
C SER A 160 -11.32 -5.98 7.60
N PRO A 161 -10.48 -6.82 6.96
CA PRO A 161 -10.83 -8.23 6.68
C PRO A 161 -11.18 -9.07 7.93
N ASP A 162 -10.70 -8.68 9.10
CA ASP A 162 -10.86 -9.40 10.37
C ASP A 162 -11.74 -8.69 11.41
N ALA A 163 -12.17 -7.45 11.13
CA ALA A 163 -13.02 -6.66 12.00
C ALA A 163 -13.96 -5.70 11.21
N PRO A 164 -15.29 -5.76 11.43
CA PRO A 164 -16.24 -4.88 10.74
C PRO A 164 -16.22 -3.42 11.25
N SER A 165 -15.64 -3.16 12.43
CA SER A 165 -15.46 -1.83 13.01
C SER A 165 -14.19 -1.77 13.86
N TYR A 166 -13.68 -0.56 14.11
CA TYR A 166 -12.47 -0.38 14.90
C TYR A 166 -12.62 -0.91 16.35
N ASP A 167 -13.82 -0.80 16.98
CA ASP A 167 -14.06 -1.33 18.34
C ASP A 167 -13.84 -2.86 18.39
N VAL A 168 -14.29 -3.56 17.34
CA VAL A 168 -14.08 -5.02 17.22
C VAL A 168 -12.61 -5.33 16.97
N GLY A 169 -11.91 -4.48 16.20
CA GLY A 169 -10.46 -4.58 15.98
C GLY A 169 -9.65 -4.45 17.27
N ILE A 170 -9.97 -3.47 18.12
CA ILE A 170 -9.30 -3.28 19.42
C ILE A 170 -9.58 -4.46 20.35
N GLU A 171 -10.82 -4.95 20.43
CA GLU A 171 -11.14 -6.14 21.22
C GLU A 171 -10.44 -7.39 20.70
N ARG A 172 -10.26 -7.52 19.37
CA ARG A 172 -9.44 -8.59 18.79
C ARG A 172 -7.98 -8.48 19.24
N ALA A 173 -7.39 -7.29 19.15
CA ALA A 173 -6.03 -7.03 19.59
C ALA A 173 -5.85 -7.35 21.09
N ARG A 174 -6.80 -6.95 21.94
CA ARG A 174 -6.81 -7.28 23.37
C ARG A 174 -6.76 -8.79 23.61
N ARG A 175 -7.66 -9.56 22.99
CA ARG A 175 -7.70 -11.03 23.13
C ARG A 175 -6.43 -11.69 22.61
N PHE A 176 -5.89 -11.20 21.50
CA PHE A 176 -4.63 -11.68 20.94
C PHE A 176 -3.47 -11.46 21.92
N ILE A 177 -3.36 -10.26 22.50
CA ILE A 177 -2.35 -9.93 23.51
C ILE A 177 -2.52 -10.83 24.74
N GLU A 178 -3.74 -10.94 25.29
CA GLU A 178 -4.02 -11.80 26.43
C GLU A 178 -3.61 -13.25 26.19
N GLN A 179 -3.83 -13.77 24.98
CA GLN A 179 -3.48 -15.14 24.60
C GLN A 179 -1.97 -15.37 24.50
N TRP A 180 -1.21 -14.41 23.97
CA TRP A 180 0.19 -14.61 23.57
C TRP A 180 1.22 -13.90 24.45
N HIS A 181 0.83 -12.99 25.36
CA HIS A 181 1.78 -12.14 26.10
C HIS A 181 2.78 -12.90 26.99
N THR A 182 2.50 -14.16 27.33
CA THR A 182 3.42 -15.01 28.12
C THR A 182 4.35 -15.86 27.25
N HIS A 183 4.33 -15.71 25.93
CA HIS A 183 5.13 -16.52 25.02
C HIS A 183 6.61 -16.07 25.02
N ASP A 184 7.54 -17.02 24.96
CA ASP A 184 8.98 -16.75 25.10
C ASP A 184 9.58 -15.96 23.91
N ARG A 185 9.03 -16.15 22.71
CA ARG A 185 9.55 -15.58 21.44
C ARG A 185 8.60 -14.63 20.72
N ILE A 186 7.31 -14.65 21.08
CA ILE A 186 6.29 -13.92 20.36
C ILE A 186 5.80 -12.81 21.29
N ILE A 187 5.91 -11.57 20.82
CA ILE A 187 5.45 -10.39 21.55
C ILE A 187 4.21 -9.88 20.81
N PRO A 188 3.01 -10.18 21.31
CA PRO A 188 1.79 -9.66 20.70
C PRO A 188 1.65 -8.18 21.03
N THR A 189 1.15 -7.39 20.08
CA THR A 189 0.83 -5.99 20.29
C THR A 189 -0.30 -5.52 19.37
N ILE A 190 -0.64 -4.23 19.46
CA ILE A 190 -1.59 -3.53 18.62
C ILE A 190 -0.87 -2.55 17.71
N ALA A 191 -1.35 -2.43 16.48
CA ALA A 191 -0.77 -1.59 15.45
C ALA A 191 -1.80 -0.65 14.80
N PRO A 192 -2.04 0.55 15.35
CA PRO A 192 -2.82 1.57 14.65
C PRO A 192 -2.17 1.88 13.30
N HIS A 193 -2.91 1.72 12.20
CA HIS A 193 -2.34 1.71 10.85
C HIS A 193 -1.45 2.92 10.55
N ALA A 194 -2.03 4.10 10.47
CA ALA A 194 -1.32 5.35 10.24
C ALA A 194 -2.18 6.53 10.70
N PRO A 195 -1.59 7.73 10.90
CA PRO A 195 -2.33 8.92 11.29
C PRO A 195 -3.54 9.24 10.40
N TYR A 196 -3.45 9.04 9.09
CA TYR A 196 -4.54 9.38 8.16
C TYR A 196 -5.69 8.36 8.13
N THR A 197 -5.49 7.15 8.68
CA THR A 197 -6.54 6.11 8.77
C THR A 197 -7.07 5.90 10.19
N CYS A 198 -6.42 6.46 11.20
CA CYS A 198 -6.80 6.33 12.60
C CYS A 198 -7.31 7.65 13.19
N THR A 199 -8.13 7.54 14.24
CA THR A 199 -8.63 8.67 15.03
C THR A 199 -7.84 8.80 16.32
N ASP A 200 -7.93 9.95 16.98
CA ASP A 200 -7.33 10.19 18.31
C ASP A 200 -7.74 9.10 19.32
N HIS A 201 -9.00 8.67 19.25
CA HIS A 201 -9.56 7.62 20.11
C HIS A 201 -8.89 6.25 19.89
N ILE A 202 -8.63 5.87 18.63
CA ILE A 202 -7.95 4.60 18.31
C ILE A 202 -6.53 4.60 18.89
N TYR A 203 -5.79 5.70 18.73
CA TYR A 203 -4.45 5.82 19.31
C TYR A 203 -4.47 5.76 20.84
N HIS A 204 -5.46 6.40 21.47
CA HIS A 204 -5.55 6.42 22.93
C HIS A 204 -5.83 5.02 23.50
N GLU A 205 -6.81 4.30 22.96
CA GLU A 205 -7.11 2.93 23.40
C GLU A 205 -5.95 1.96 23.11
N ALA A 206 -5.28 2.12 21.98
CA ALA A 206 -4.10 1.31 21.66
C ALA A 206 -2.96 1.58 22.65
N MET A 207 -2.72 2.83 23.01
CA MET A 207 -1.72 3.22 24.00
C MET A 207 -2.06 2.64 25.38
N GLU A 208 -3.31 2.74 25.84
CA GLU A 208 -3.76 2.17 27.12
C GLU A 208 -3.54 0.65 27.17
N LEU A 209 -3.87 -0.04 26.07
CA LEU A 209 -3.66 -1.48 25.95
C LEU A 209 -2.16 -1.84 25.98
N CYS A 210 -1.33 -1.12 25.23
CA CYS A 210 0.13 -1.28 25.27
C CYS A 210 0.70 -1.05 26.68
N ALA A 211 0.23 -0.01 27.37
CA ALA A 211 0.67 0.32 28.73
C ALA A 211 0.25 -0.76 29.75
N GLN A 212 -0.94 -1.34 29.60
CA GLN A 212 -1.44 -2.40 30.47
C GLN A 212 -0.58 -3.67 30.40
N PHE A 213 -0.13 -4.06 29.21
CA PHE A 213 0.63 -5.29 28.99
C PHE A 213 2.15 -5.09 28.88
N GLY A 214 2.63 -3.83 28.84
CA GLY A 214 4.04 -3.51 28.69
C GLY A 214 4.62 -3.87 27.32
N VAL A 215 3.80 -3.77 26.26
CA VAL A 215 4.15 -4.11 24.87
C VAL A 215 4.28 -2.85 24.00
N PRO A 216 5.10 -2.86 22.93
CA PRO A 216 5.35 -1.66 22.12
C PRO A 216 4.22 -1.40 21.12
N LEU A 217 3.86 -0.14 20.86
CA LEU A 217 2.92 0.23 19.80
C LEU A 217 3.62 0.27 18.43
N ILE A 218 2.97 -0.19 17.36
CA ILE A 218 3.51 -0.14 15.99
C ILE A 218 2.64 0.77 15.12
N THR A 219 3.23 1.65 14.30
CA THR A 219 2.46 2.51 13.38
C THR A 219 3.32 3.04 12.22
N HIS A 220 2.72 3.32 11.06
CA HIS A 220 3.41 4.00 9.96
C HIS A 220 3.39 5.51 10.15
N LEU A 221 4.53 6.19 9.97
CA LEU A 221 4.62 7.64 10.14
C LEU A 221 5.45 8.30 9.03
N SER A 222 4.92 9.39 8.46
CA SER A 222 5.66 10.28 7.55
C SER A 222 6.34 9.53 6.40
N GLU A 223 5.61 8.59 5.80
CA GLU A 223 6.08 7.77 4.69
C GLU A 223 6.18 8.61 3.41
N THR A 224 5.18 9.46 3.14
CA THR A 224 5.13 10.27 1.92
C THR A 224 5.10 11.77 2.23
N SER A 225 5.62 12.57 1.30
CA SER A 225 5.56 14.04 1.41
C SER A 225 4.11 14.55 1.40
N ARG A 226 3.21 13.84 0.70
CA ARG A 226 1.79 14.11 0.64
C ARG A 226 1.12 13.93 2.00
N GLU A 227 1.39 12.82 2.69
CA GLU A 227 0.90 12.57 4.05
C GLU A 227 1.28 13.71 5.00
N VAL A 228 2.54 14.19 4.93
CA VAL A 228 3.02 15.29 5.77
C VAL A 228 2.30 16.60 5.45
N GLN A 229 2.08 16.90 4.17
CA GLN A 229 1.36 18.10 3.74
C GLN A 229 -0.11 18.08 4.16
N GLU A 230 -0.80 16.96 3.97
CA GLU A 230 -2.19 16.76 4.36
C GLU A 230 -2.34 16.86 5.90
N SER A 231 -1.47 16.19 6.66
CA SER A 231 -1.46 16.28 8.12
C SER A 231 -1.25 17.72 8.62
N ARG A 232 -0.32 18.48 8.01
CA ARG A 232 -0.12 19.89 8.36
C ARG A 232 -1.36 20.74 8.06
N ALA A 233 -2.00 20.51 6.92
CA ALA A 233 -3.19 21.26 6.52
C ALA A 233 -4.41 20.96 7.41
N GLU A 234 -4.60 19.70 7.82
CA GLU A 234 -5.78 19.26 8.57
C GLU A 234 -5.59 19.36 10.10
N ARG A 235 -4.36 19.20 10.60
CA ARG A 235 -4.07 18.94 12.02
C ARG A 235 -3.00 19.83 12.61
N ASP A 236 -2.47 20.77 11.82
CA ASP A 236 -1.42 21.72 12.20
C ASP A 236 -0.19 21.02 12.83
N ALA A 237 0.13 19.83 12.35
CA ALA A 237 1.26 19.02 12.82
C ALA A 237 1.74 18.06 11.72
N THR A 238 3.01 17.67 11.79
CA THR A 238 3.51 16.49 11.05
C THR A 238 2.83 15.22 11.58
N PRO A 239 2.81 14.12 10.81
CA PRO A 239 2.29 12.84 11.29
C PRO A 239 2.96 12.38 12.59
N ILE A 240 4.28 12.57 12.72
CA ILE A 240 5.06 12.29 13.93
C ILE A 240 4.63 13.21 15.10
N GLY A 241 4.51 14.51 14.86
CA GLY A 241 4.04 15.47 15.87
C GLY A 241 2.61 15.19 16.33
N TYR A 242 1.73 14.77 15.41
CA TYR A 242 0.38 14.33 15.72
C TYR A 242 0.38 13.05 16.57
N ALA A 243 1.15 12.03 16.20
CA ALA A 243 1.28 10.79 16.96
C ALA A 243 1.73 11.05 18.41
N ASN A 244 2.71 11.94 18.61
CA ASN A 244 3.10 12.40 19.94
C ASN A 244 1.96 13.09 20.69
N ARG A 245 1.18 13.95 20.01
CA ARG A 245 0.07 14.70 20.63
C ARG A 245 -1.07 13.81 21.12
N VAL A 246 -1.35 12.72 20.41
CA VAL A 246 -2.39 11.74 20.79
C VAL A 246 -1.89 10.68 21.78
N GLY A 247 -0.62 10.77 22.21
CA GLY A 247 -0.05 9.91 23.24
C GLY A 247 0.58 8.61 22.72
N ALA A 248 0.73 8.41 21.40
CA ALA A 248 1.28 7.18 20.84
C ALA A 248 2.72 6.88 21.35
N PHE A 249 3.45 7.92 21.77
CA PHE A 249 4.82 7.82 22.29
C PHE A 249 4.92 7.88 23.82
N ASP A 250 3.80 7.75 24.54
CA ASP A 250 3.81 7.60 26.00
C ASP A 250 4.09 6.14 26.42
N VAL A 251 4.13 5.22 25.45
CA VAL A 251 4.61 3.83 25.55
C VAL A 251 5.75 3.63 24.53
N PRO A 252 6.58 2.56 24.66
CA PRO A 252 7.54 2.21 23.62
C PRO A 252 6.83 2.11 22.26
N CYS A 253 7.37 2.77 21.23
CA CYS A 253 6.76 2.82 19.91
C CYS A 253 7.79 2.43 18.84
N ILE A 254 7.32 1.72 17.82
CA ILE A 254 8.06 1.35 16.61
C ILE A 254 7.36 2.06 15.43
N ALA A 255 8.05 3.00 14.82
CA ALA A 255 7.56 3.84 13.74
C ALA A 255 8.18 3.41 12.41
N ALA A 256 7.36 2.89 11.50
CA ALA A 256 7.78 2.51 10.16
C ALA A 256 8.01 3.74 9.25
N HIS A 257 8.89 3.58 8.27
CA HIS A 257 9.29 4.54 7.24
C HIS A 257 10.02 5.80 7.75
N CYS A 258 9.30 6.76 8.33
CA CYS A 258 9.82 8.08 8.74
C CYS A 258 10.66 8.79 7.67
N VAL A 259 10.29 8.64 6.40
CA VAL A 259 11.05 9.15 5.24
C VAL A 259 11.11 10.68 5.25
N HIS A 260 10.00 11.33 5.58
CA HIS A 260 9.85 12.80 5.56
C HIS A 260 9.90 13.40 6.96
N ALA A 261 10.64 12.78 7.90
CA ALA A 261 10.86 13.34 9.23
C ALA A 261 11.62 14.68 9.13
N THR A 262 11.07 15.73 9.75
CA THR A 262 11.73 17.04 9.86
C THR A 262 12.74 17.06 11.01
N GLU A 263 13.57 18.10 11.11
CA GLU A 263 14.56 18.22 12.20
C GLU A 263 13.89 18.24 13.58
N ASP A 264 12.74 18.90 13.72
CA ASP A 264 11.96 18.89 14.96
C ASP A 264 11.40 17.49 15.27
N ASP A 265 10.98 16.75 14.24
CA ASP A 265 10.53 15.37 14.40
C ASP A 265 11.67 14.47 14.87
N ILE A 266 12.88 14.61 14.32
CA ILE A 266 14.06 13.82 14.70
C ILE A 266 14.40 14.05 16.18
N VAL A 267 14.38 15.31 16.63
CA VAL A 267 14.59 15.64 18.05
C VAL A 267 13.51 15.01 18.92
N LEU A 268 12.24 15.10 18.50
CA LEU A 268 11.10 14.53 19.22
C LEU A 268 11.19 13.00 19.33
N LEU A 269 11.50 12.30 18.23
CA LEU A 269 11.69 10.85 18.19
C LEU A 269 12.77 10.41 19.18
N ARG A 270 13.92 11.12 19.21
CA ARG A 270 14.99 10.87 20.18
C ARG A 270 14.51 11.08 21.63
N GLN A 271 13.86 12.20 21.92
CA GLN A 271 13.41 12.54 23.28
C GLN A 271 12.41 11.53 23.83
N ARG A 272 11.55 10.99 22.96
CA ARG A 272 10.56 9.98 23.31
C ARG A 272 11.06 8.55 23.24
N GLY A 273 12.29 8.33 22.77
CA GLY A 273 12.86 6.99 22.61
C GLY A 273 12.12 6.12 21.59
N VAL A 274 11.54 6.74 20.56
CA VAL A 274 10.82 6.02 19.49
C VAL A 274 11.82 5.27 18.62
N GLY A 275 11.53 4.02 18.32
CA GLY A 275 12.26 3.23 17.33
C GLY A 275 11.80 3.57 15.93
N VAL A 276 12.73 3.92 15.04
CA VAL A 276 12.44 4.28 13.65
C VAL A 276 12.94 3.18 12.73
N VAL A 277 12.08 2.68 11.85
CA VAL A 277 12.41 1.58 10.94
C VAL A 277 12.09 1.98 9.49
N PRO A 278 13.04 2.57 8.77
CA PRO A 278 12.87 2.83 7.35
C PRO A 278 12.97 1.56 6.50
N CYS A 279 12.24 1.54 5.38
CA CYS A 279 12.20 0.41 4.44
C CYS A 279 12.69 0.83 3.04
N PRO A 280 14.02 0.80 2.77
CA PRO A 280 14.60 1.34 1.55
C PRO A 280 13.95 0.88 0.25
N SER A 281 13.80 -0.44 0.01
CA SER A 281 13.24 -0.93 -1.26
C SER A 281 11.80 -0.48 -1.49
N SER A 282 10.96 -0.59 -0.46
CA SER A 282 9.57 -0.11 -0.51
C SER A 282 9.47 1.39 -0.75
N ASN A 283 10.25 2.17 0.00
CA ASN A 283 10.28 3.62 -0.16
C ASN A 283 10.71 4.05 -1.57
N LEU A 284 11.59 3.29 -2.22
CA LEU A 284 12.00 3.53 -3.60
C LEU A 284 10.96 3.06 -4.61
N LYS A 285 10.42 1.84 -4.46
CA LYS A 285 9.44 1.25 -5.37
C LYS A 285 8.15 2.06 -5.43
N LEU A 286 7.71 2.60 -4.29
CA LEU A 286 6.53 3.46 -4.17
C LEU A 286 6.82 4.95 -4.43
N ALA A 287 8.08 5.30 -4.73
CA ALA A 287 8.56 6.68 -4.86
C ALA A 287 8.25 7.57 -3.65
N SER A 288 8.18 6.98 -2.45
CA SER A 288 7.98 7.66 -1.18
C SER A 288 9.19 8.54 -0.83
N GLY A 289 10.42 8.09 -1.13
CA GLY A 289 11.65 8.87 -0.96
C GLY A 289 12.78 8.07 -0.33
N VAL A 290 13.77 8.75 0.28
CA VAL A 290 14.87 8.11 1.02
C VAL A 290 14.94 8.71 2.42
N ALA A 291 14.86 7.85 3.43
CA ALA A 291 14.89 8.27 4.82
C ALA A 291 16.25 8.88 5.22
N PRO A 292 16.28 9.82 6.17
CA PRO A 292 17.51 10.51 6.56
C PRO A 292 18.34 9.69 7.58
N TYR A 293 18.76 8.47 7.21
CA TYR A 293 19.45 7.50 8.08
C TYR A 293 20.59 8.13 8.90
N ASP A 294 21.53 8.81 8.22
CA ASP A 294 22.69 9.42 8.85
C ASP A 294 22.30 10.49 9.90
N ARG A 295 21.24 11.27 9.63
CA ARG A 295 20.74 12.28 10.58
C ARG A 295 20.11 11.61 11.80
N LEU A 296 19.26 10.61 11.58
CA LEU A 296 18.62 9.83 12.67
C LEU A 296 19.67 9.23 13.60
N ILE A 297 20.68 8.57 13.03
CA ILE A 297 21.78 7.93 13.77
C ILE A 297 22.59 8.97 14.55
N LYS A 298 23.03 10.06 13.90
CA LYS A 298 23.82 11.14 14.56
C LYS A 298 23.03 11.86 15.64
N ALA A 299 21.72 12.00 15.47
CA ALA A 299 20.83 12.55 16.47
C ALA A 299 20.58 11.58 17.64
N GLY A 300 21.00 10.32 17.55
CA GLY A 300 20.82 9.31 18.60
C GLY A 300 19.41 8.71 18.65
N VAL A 301 18.67 8.76 17.54
CA VAL A 301 17.38 8.05 17.41
C VAL A 301 17.67 6.55 17.27
N HIS A 302 16.89 5.72 17.97
CA HIS A 302 16.96 4.26 17.79
C HIS A 302 16.49 3.94 16.37
N THR A 303 17.40 3.51 15.50
CA THR A 303 17.12 3.35 14.06
C THR A 303 17.41 1.92 13.64
N GLY A 304 16.41 1.25 13.09
CA GLY A 304 16.50 -0.09 12.52
C GLY A 304 16.35 -0.08 11.00
N LEU A 305 15.97 -1.22 10.46
CA LEU A 305 15.72 -1.42 9.03
C LEU A 305 14.62 -2.47 8.85
N GLY A 306 13.77 -2.32 7.84
CA GLY A 306 12.73 -3.29 7.54
C GLY A 306 12.54 -3.45 6.03
N THR A 307 11.85 -4.52 5.63
CA THR A 307 11.58 -4.82 4.22
C THR A 307 10.23 -4.30 3.75
N ASP A 308 9.31 -4.00 4.67
CA ASP A 308 7.87 -3.84 4.35
C ASP A 308 7.29 -5.16 3.76
N GLY A 309 6.11 -5.13 3.17
CA GLY A 309 5.46 -6.27 2.54
C GLY A 309 6.05 -6.66 1.17
N PRO A 310 6.07 -7.95 0.79
CA PRO A 310 6.53 -8.40 -0.53
C PRO A 310 5.69 -7.92 -1.73
N ALA A 311 4.67 -7.10 -1.52
CA ALA A 311 3.88 -6.47 -2.58
C ALA A 311 4.43 -5.08 -2.97
N SER A 312 5.30 -4.50 -2.15
CA SER A 312 5.97 -3.22 -2.33
C SER A 312 7.51 -3.34 -2.26
N ASN A 313 8.10 -4.54 -2.27
CA ASN A 313 9.55 -4.76 -2.21
C ASN A 313 10.17 -5.33 -3.50
N ASP A 314 10.10 -6.61 -3.84
CA ASP A 314 9.09 -7.64 -3.54
C ASP A 314 9.66 -8.94 -2.89
N ASP A 315 10.78 -8.84 -2.18
CA ASP A 315 11.34 -9.95 -1.37
C ASP A 315 11.37 -9.62 0.14
N GLN A 316 11.97 -10.51 0.93
CA GLN A 316 12.24 -10.30 2.36
C GLN A 316 13.75 -10.43 2.64
N ASP A 317 14.59 -9.85 1.78
CA ASP A 317 16.05 -9.92 1.89
C ASP A 317 16.64 -8.73 2.65
N MET A 318 17.02 -8.95 3.91
CA MET A 318 17.66 -7.94 4.74
C MET A 318 19.06 -7.53 4.25
N PHE A 319 19.80 -8.39 3.53
CA PHE A 319 21.09 -7.98 2.95
C PHE A 319 20.91 -6.94 1.84
N ALA A 320 19.86 -7.07 1.03
CA ALA A 320 19.50 -6.08 0.03
C ALA A 320 19.14 -4.73 0.69
N GLU A 321 18.33 -4.76 1.76
CA GLU A 321 18.01 -3.54 2.52
C GLU A 321 19.26 -2.90 3.13
N ILE A 322 20.16 -3.69 3.73
CA ILE A 322 21.42 -3.20 4.32
C ILE A 322 22.28 -2.51 3.25
N HIS A 323 22.36 -3.11 2.06
CA HIS A 323 23.09 -2.58 0.92
C HIS A 323 22.53 -1.22 0.47
N LEU A 324 21.21 -1.13 0.31
CA LEU A 324 20.53 0.11 -0.07
C LEU A 324 20.69 1.19 1.00
N ALA A 325 20.51 0.85 2.28
CA ALA A 325 20.71 1.78 3.39
C ALA A 325 22.14 2.34 3.40
N ALA A 326 23.16 1.55 3.03
CA ALA A 326 24.54 2.02 2.89
C ALA A 326 24.75 2.91 1.66
N MET A 327 24.17 2.56 0.50
CA MET A 327 24.48 3.23 -0.77
C MET A 327 23.69 4.52 -1.01
N LEU A 328 22.38 4.54 -0.69
CA LEU A 328 21.52 5.67 -1.02
C LEU A 328 21.96 6.99 -0.38
N PRO A 329 22.33 7.04 0.91
CA PRO A 329 22.78 8.29 1.54
C PRO A 329 24.06 8.84 0.90
N LYS A 330 24.98 7.98 0.44
CA LYS A 330 26.22 8.40 -0.26
C LYS A 330 25.89 9.03 -1.61
N GLY A 331 25.02 8.37 -2.39
CA GLY A 331 24.62 8.84 -3.72
C GLY A 331 23.88 10.18 -3.66
N LEU A 332 22.97 10.34 -2.69
CA LEU A 332 22.20 11.58 -2.51
C LEU A 332 23.04 12.71 -1.90
N GLY A 333 23.91 12.40 -0.94
CA GLY A 333 24.72 13.40 -0.23
C GLY A 333 25.98 13.83 -0.98
N GLY A 334 26.42 13.06 -1.98
CA GLY A 334 27.68 13.33 -2.71
C GLY A 334 28.94 13.11 -1.86
N ASP A 335 28.82 12.41 -0.73
CA ASP A 335 29.92 12.13 0.21
C ASP A 335 30.00 10.62 0.49
N PRO A 336 31.13 9.96 0.12
CA PRO A 336 31.32 8.53 0.33
C PRO A 336 31.46 8.13 1.80
N MET A 337 31.67 9.08 2.72
CA MET A 337 31.80 8.81 4.16
C MET A 337 30.44 8.71 4.87
N ILE A 338 29.34 9.10 4.21
CA ILE A 338 28.00 8.99 4.79
C ILE A 338 27.63 7.51 4.91
N MET A 339 27.11 7.14 6.09
CA MET A 339 26.60 5.80 6.37
C MET A 339 27.62 4.66 6.14
N PRO A 340 28.72 4.56 6.91
CA PRO A 340 29.70 3.49 6.78
C PRO A 340 29.09 2.08 6.87
N ALA A 341 29.74 1.08 6.27
CA ALA A 341 29.23 -0.30 6.21
C ALA A 341 28.89 -0.87 7.60
N ARG A 342 29.75 -0.64 8.59
CA ARG A 342 29.50 -1.05 9.99
C ARG A 342 28.18 -0.51 10.52
N ASP A 343 27.92 0.77 10.30
CA ASP A 343 26.70 1.41 10.81
C ASP A 343 25.48 0.90 10.02
N ALA A 344 25.58 0.66 8.71
CA ALA A 344 24.51 0.06 7.91
C ALA A 344 24.15 -1.35 8.40
N LEU A 345 25.15 -2.22 8.65
CA LEU A 345 24.93 -3.55 9.21
C LEU A 345 24.30 -3.48 10.62
N SER A 346 24.66 -2.46 11.41
CA SER A 346 24.09 -2.28 12.74
C SER A 346 22.58 -1.99 12.72
N LEU A 347 22.05 -1.39 11.65
CA LEU A 347 20.60 -1.15 11.48
C LEU A 347 19.80 -2.46 11.43
N ALA A 348 20.38 -3.54 10.92
CA ALA A 348 19.76 -4.86 10.85
C ALA A 348 20.16 -5.78 12.01
N THR A 349 20.96 -5.31 12.98
CA THR A 349 21.44 -6.11 14.13
C THR A 349 21.31 -5.32 15.43
N SER A 350 22.36 -4.70 15.94
CA SER A 350 22.38 -4.11 17.28
C SER A 350 21.48 -2.86 17.42
N ARG A 351 21.49 -1.97 16.42
CA ARG A 351 20.56 -0.82 16.39
C ARG A 351 19.15 -1.24 16.00
N GLY A 352 19.01 -2.26 15.15
CA GLY A 352 17.72 -2.89 14.85
C GLY A 352 17.05 -3.38 16.13
N ALA A 353 17.79 -4.07 16.99
CA ALA A 353 17.30 -4.52 18.30
C ALA A 353 16.90 -3.35 19.20
N GLN A 354 17.63 -2.23 19.18
CA GLN A 354 17.25 -1.01 19.92
C GLN A 354 15.97 -0.37 19.38
N ALA A 355 15.80 -0.33 18.06
CA ALA A 355 14.61 0.23 17.43
C ALA A 355 13.36 -0.60 17.74
N ILE A 356 13.50 -1.92 17.93
CA ILE A 356 12.37 -2.79 18.31
C ILE A 356 12.30 -3.06 19.82
N HIS A 357 13.11 -2.36 20.63
CA HIS A 357 13.15 -2.45 22.11
C HIS A 357 13.58 -3.82 22.68
N LEU A 358 14.34 -4.62 21.91
CA LEU A 358 14.85 -5.95 22.28
C LEU A 358 16.38 -6.02 22.39
N ASP A 359 17.07 -4.88 22.48
CA ASP A 359 18.54 -4.80 22.57
C ASP A 359 19.11 -5.45 23.83
N HIS A 360 18.32 -5.64 24.88
CA HIS A 360 18.72 -6.41 26.06
C HIS A 360 18.75 -7.93 25.81
N LEU A 361 18.07 -8.43 24.77
CA LEU A 361 17.99 -9.86 24.45
C LEU A 361 18.81 -10.27 23.23
N ILE A 362 18.82 -9.46 22.17
CA ILE A 362 19.35 -9.85 20.84
C ILE A 362 20.17 -8.73 20.18
N GLY A 363 20.54 -8.91 18.91
CA GLY A 363 21.21 -7.90 18.07
C GLY A 363 22.72 -7.79 18.24
N SER A 364 23.31 -8.46 19.24
CA SER A 364 24.77 -8.55 19.40
C SER A 364 25.19 -9.87 20.05
N LEU A 365 26.37 -10.36 19.72
CA LEU A 365 26.96 -11.58 20.31
C LEU A 365 27.67 -11.22 21.62
N VAL A 366 26.89 -11.13 22.70
CA VAL A 366 27.39 -10.79 24.04
C VAL A 366 26.90 -11.85 25.03
N PRO A 367 27.75 -12.33 25.97
CA PRO A 367 27.33 -13.26 26.99
C PRO A 367 26.09 -12.79 27.76
N GLY A 368 25.11 -13.67 27.92
CA GLY A 368 23.81 -13.39 28.55
C GLY A 368 22.68 -13.04 27.57
N LYS A 369 22.99 -12.71 26.31
CA LYS A 369 21.98 -12.55 25.25
C LYS A 369 21.53 -13.89 24.67
N ARG A 370 20.38 -13.90 23.99
CA ARG A 370 19.85 -15.06 23.28
C ARG A 370 20.75 -15.40 22.10
N ALA A 371 20.89 -16.70 21.84
CA ALA A 371 21.67 -17.23 20.73
C ALA A 371 20.86 -17.19 19.42
N ASP A 372 20.54 -15.97 18.98
CA ASP A 372 20.02 -15.66 17.65
C ASP A 372 21.24 -15.34 16.77
N VAL A 373 21.73 -16.34 16.03
CA VAL A 373 23.05 -16.35 15.38
C VAL A 373 22.93 -16.84 13.95
N ILE A 374 23.65 -16.19 13.03
CA ILE A 374 23.78 -16.65 11.64
C ILE A 374 25.23 -16.91 11.28
N VAL A 375 25.42 -17.85 10.36
CA VAL A 375 26.71 -18.19 9.75
C VAL A 375 26.63 -17.90 8.27
N VAL A 376 27.49 -17.01 7.77
CA VAL A 376 27.54 -16.57 6.37
C VAL A 376 28.82 -17.07 5.73
N GLU A 377 28.71 -17.80 4.62
CA GLU A 377 29.88 -18.28 3.88
C GLU A 377 30.58 -17.14 3.13
N LEU A 378 31.91 -17.10 3.22
CA LEU A 378 32.76 -16.10 2.56
C LEU A 378 33.72 -16.73 1.55
N ASN A 379 33.41 -17.93 1.04
CA ASN A 379 34.23 -18.68 0.10
C ASN A 379 33.64 -18.73 -1.33
N HIS A 380 32.70 -17.84 -1.62
CA HIS A 380 32.13 -17.67 -2.96
C HIS A 380 32.96 -16.73 -3.84
N LEU A 381 32.80 -16.83 -5.16
CA LEU A 381 33.55 -16.04 -6.14
C LEU A 381 33.38 -14.52 -5.95
N HIS A 382 32.16 -14.07 -5.63
CA HIS A 382 31.85 -12.66 -5.38
C HIS A 382 32.36 -12.16 -4.02
N SER A 383 32.76 -13.06 -3.13
CA SER A 383 33.28 -12.74 -1.79
C SER A 383 34.82 -12.75 -1.72
N ALA A 384 35.52 -12.97 -2.85
CA ALA A 384 36.98 -13.03 -2.92
C ALA A 384 37.58 -11.82 -3.67
N PRO A 385 38.79 -11.33 -3.28
CA PRO A 385 39.62 -11.76 -2.15
C PRO A 385 39.22 -11.12 -0.82
N ARG A 386 39.62 -11.74 0.30
CA ARG A 386 39.37 -11.22 1.66
C ARG A 386 40.59 -10.47 2.21
N TYR A 387 40.38 -9.24 2.62
CA TYR A 387 41.40 -8.41 3.25
C TYR A 387 41.30 -8.50 4.77
N THR A 388 42.45 -8.60 5.47
CA THR A 388 42.52 -8.73 6.95
C THR A 388 43.38 -7.65 7.61
N TYR A 389 43.81 -6.63 6.86
CA TYR A 389 44.72 -5.59 7.38
C TYR A 389 44.03 -4.61 8.34
N SER A 390 42.70 -4.53 8.32
CA SER A 390 41.89 -3.66 9.18
C SER A 390 40.68 -4.45 9.67
N PRO A 391 40.23 -4.26 10.93
CA PRO A 391 39.04 -4.92 11.45
C PRO A 391 37.76 -4.52 10.69
N ASP A 392 37.75 -3.37 10.01
CA ASP A 392 36.56 -2.88 9.31
C ASP A 392 36.32 -3.55 7.94
N THR A 393 37.31 -4.26 7.39
CA THR A 393 37.21 -4.85 6.05
C THR A 393 36.11 -5.90 5.94
N ILE A 394 35.79 -6.60 7.03
CA ILE A 394 34.70 -7.58 7.08
C ILE A 394 33.34 -6.93 6.86
N TYR A 395 33.09 -5.74 7.42
CA TYR A 395 31.83 -5.02 7.21
C TYR A 395 31.64 -4.64 5.75
N SER A 396 32.70 -4.22 5.07
CA SER A 396 32.63 -3.93 3.63
C SER A 396 32.24 -5.16 2.82
N HIS A 397 32.74 -6.35 3.15
CA HIS A 397 32.33 -7.59 2.48
C HIS A 397 30.87 -7.92 2.76
N LEU A 398 30.46 -7.87 4.03
CA LEU A 398 29.10 -8.21 4.47
C LEU A 398 28.03 -7.28 3.89
N VAL A 399 28.35 -6.01 3.64
CA VAL A 399 27.39 -5.00 3.17
C VAL A 399 27.39 -4.84 1.64
N TYR A 400 28.56 -4.94 0.99
CA TYR A 400 28.69 -4.61 -0.43
C TYR A 400 28.84 -5.82 -1.34
N SER A 401 29.09 -7.02 -0.80
CA SER A 401 29.39 -8.19 -1.62
C SER A 401 28.56 -9.42 -1.26
N VAL A 402 28.23 -9.63 0.03
CA VAL A 402 27.43 -10.79 0.46
C VAL A 402 26.01 -10.74 -0.10
N HIS A 403 25.51 -11.92 -0.45
CA HIS A 403 24.12 -12.15 -0.82
C HIS A 403 23.40 -12.98 0.25
N SER A 404 22.07 -12.90 0.32
CA SER A 404 21.26 -13.74 1.23
C SER A 404 21.48 -15.24 1.06
N SER A 405 21.77 -15.70 -0.16
CA SER A 405 22.07 -17.11 -0.45
C SER A 405 23.38 -17.62 0.16
N ASP A 406 24.24 -16.72 0.64
CA ASP A 406 25.49 -17.05 1.33
C ASP A 406 25.25 -17.48 2.80
N VAL A 407 24.05 -17.26 3.35
CA VAL A 407 23.68 -17.73 4.69
C VAL A 407 23.62 -19.25 4.71
N ARG A 408 24.48 -19.86 5.53
CA ARG A 408 24.64 -21.31 5.68
C ARG A 408 23.81 -21.87 6.82
N ASP A 409 23.97 -21.31 8.01
CA ASP A 409 23.31 -21.79 9.23
C ASP A 409 22.60 -20.65 9.95
N VAL A 410 21.45 -20.96 10.55
CA VAL A 410 20.65 -20.01 11.34
C VAL A 410 20.21 -20.67 12.64
N LEU A 411 20.52 -20.02 13.75
CA LEU A 411 20.09 -20.39 15.09
C LEU A 411 19.16 -19.31 15.65
N VAL A 412 18.09 -19.73 16.30
CA VAL A 412 17.16 -18.86 17.06
C VAL A 412 16.96 -19.47 18.43
N ASP A 413 17.13 -18.69 19.50
CA ASP A 413 17.15 -19.18 20.88
C ASP A 413 18.09 -20.41 21.06
N GLY A 414 19.23 -20.43 20.36
CA GLY A 414 20.21 -21.52 20.42
C GLY A 414 19.79 -22.83 19.74
N ARG A 415 18.59 -22.90 19.15
CA ARG A 415 18.10 -24.02 18.35
C ARG A 415 18.53 -23.81 16.90
N MET A 416 19.05 -24.87 16.26
CA MET A 416 19.33 -24.86 14.83
C MET A 416 18.02 -24.89 14.05
N ILE A 417 17.79 -23.89 13.21
CA ILE A 417 16.58 -23.75 12.38
C ILE A 417 16.91 -23.98 10.91
N VAL A 418 18.06 -23.47 10.44
CA VAL A 418 18.61 -23.76 9.11
C VAL A 418 19.99 -24.35 9.30
N GLU A 419 20.25 -25.51 8.69
CA GLU A 419 21.57 -26.17 8.72
C GLU A 419 22.02 -26.43 7.28
N ASN A 420 23.21 -25.96 6.92
CA ASN A 420 23.75 -26.09 5.56
C ASN A 420 22.73 -25.71 4.48
N ARG A 421 22.07 -24.56 4.65
CA ARG A 421 21.03 -24.01 3.76
C ARG A 421 19.73 -24.83 3.69
N THR A 422 19.55 -25.82 4.57
CA THR A 422 18.32 -26.62 4.62
C THR A 422 17.48 -26.18 5.80
N LEU A 423 16.25 -25.75 5.54
CA LEU A 423 15.29 -25.41 6.59
C LEU A 423 14.82 -26.68 7.32
N LEU A 424 14.90 -26.70 8.65
CA LEU A 424 14.61 -27.87 9.48
C LEU A 424 13.19 -27.89 10.05
N THR A 425 12.48 -26.76 10.01
CA THR A 425 11.18 -26.59 10.67
C THR A 425 9.98 -26.65 9.72
N MET A 426 10.19 -26.49 8.42
CA MET A 426 9.11 -26.47 7.41
C MET A 426 9.58 -27.13 6.10
N ASP A 427 8.64 -27.72 5.35
CA ASP A 427 8.87 -28.17 3.97
C ASP A 427 8.61 -27.02 3.00
N GLU A 428 9.70 -26.49 2.41
CA GLU A 428 9.64 -25.38 1.45
C GLU A 428 8.73 -25.68 0.25
N ARG A 429 8.70 -26.93 -0.24
CA ARG A 429 7.88 -27.30 -1.40
C ARG A 429 6.40 -27.33 -1.05
N GLU A 430 6.06 -27.80 0.14
CA GLU A 430 4.67 -27.78 0.63
C GLU A 430 4.18 -26.34 0.77
N VAL A 431 4.98 -25.47 1.39
CA VAL A 431 4.64 -24.06 1.60
C VAL A 431 4.46 -23.33 0.27
N MET A 432 5.37 -23.51 -0.69
CA MET A 432 5.23 -22.94 -2.03
C MET A 432 3.99 -23.46 -2.77
N ALA A 433 3.65 -24.75 -2.64
CA ALA A 433 2.46 -25.31 -3.27
C ALA A 433 1.16 -24.72 -2.68
N GLN A 434 1.09 -24.56 -1.36
CA GLN A 434 -0.05 -23.91 -0.69
C GLN A 434 -0.19 -22.44 -1.10
N ALA A 435 0.92 -21.71 -1.17
CA ALA A 435 0.94 -20.33 -1.64
C ALA A 435 0.45 -20.20 -3.10
N GLN A 436 0.93 -21.08 -3.99
CA GLN A 436 0.53 -21.09 -5.40
C GLN A 436 -0.98 -21.34 -5.57
N GLN A 437 -1.58 -22.21 -4.75
CA GLN A 437 -3.02 -22.46 -4.80
C GLN A 437 -3.85 -21.20 -4.51
N ILE A 438 -3.40 -20.34 -3.59
CA ILE A 438 -4.05 -19.06 -3.30
C ILE A 438 -3.81 -18.07 -4.45
N ALA A 439 -2.58 -17.99 -4.95
CA ALA A 439 -2.25 -17.13 -6.09
C ALA A 439 -3.08 -17.46 -7.33
N ASP A 440 -3.35 -18.75 -7.60
CA ASP A 440 -4.20 -19.18 -8.71
C ASP A 440 -5.64 -18.67 -8.57
N GLN A 441 -6.18 -18.63 -7.34
CA GLN A 441 -7.52 -18.08 -7.08
C GLN A 441 -7.56 -16.56 -7.27
N ILE A 442 -6.52 -15.85 -6.80
CA ILE A 442 -6.37 -14.41 -6.99
C ILE A 442 -6.23 -14.07 -8.48
N ASN A 443 -5.47 -14.87 -9.23
CA ASN A 443 -5.31 -14.72 -10.68
C ASN A 443 -6.65 -14.82 -11.42
N VAL A 444 -7.48 -15.81 -11.08
CA VAL A 444 -8.83 -15.94 -11.66
C VAL A 444 -9.70 -14.73 -11.33
N PHE A 445 -9.66 -14.26 -10.08
CA PHE A 445 -10.41 -13.09 -9.65
C PHE A 445 -9.97 -11.81 -10.39
N LEU A 446 -8.68 -11.51 -10.41
CA LEU A 446 -8.15 -10.31 -11.08
C LEU A 446 -8.39 -10.35 -12.59
N SER A 447 -8.22 -11.51 -13.23
CA SER A 447 -8.50 -11.67 -14.66
C SER A 447 -9.96 -11.36 -14.99
N SER A 448 -10.90 -11.86 -14.18
CA SER A 448 -12.33 -11.54 -14.36
C SER A 448 -12.64 -10.06 -14.16
N ARG A 449 -11.97 -9.40 -13.21
CA ARG A 449 -12.16 -8.00 -12.86
C ARG A 449 -11.54 -7.03 -13.87
N GLU A 450 -10.36 -7.34 -14.42
CA GLU A 450 -9.73 -6.57 -15.49
C GLU A 450 -10.56 -6.58 -16.78
N GLU A 451 -11.31 -7.67 -17.00
CA GLU A 451 -12.20 -7.76 -18.15
C GLU A 451 -13.51 -6.99 -17.98
N ASN A 452 -14.00 -6.84 -16.74
CA ASN A 452 -15.29 -6.26 -16.45
C ASN A 452 -15.21 -4.86 -15.82
N LEU A 453 -15.40 -3.82 -16.65
CA LEU A 453 -15.41 -2.41 -16.22
C LEU A 453 -16.48 -2.10 -15.16
N LEU A 454 -17.56 -2.87 -15.11
CA LEU A 454 -18.58 -2.71 -14.07
C LEU A 454 -18.02 -3.09 -12.70
N ASP A 455 -17.29 -4.21 -12.61
CA ASP A 455 -16.71 -4.68 -11.36
C ASP A 455 -15.62 -3.72 -10.86
N LYS A 456 -14.85 -3.12 -11.78
CA LYS A 456 -13.93 -2.02 -11.44
C LYS A 456 -14.65 -0.80 -10.84
N ILE A 457 -15.81 -0.42 -11.37
CA ILE A 457 -16.59 0.72 -10.83
C ILE A 457 -17.30 0.39 -9.52
N LEU A 458 -17.77 -0.86 -9.35
CA LEU A 458 -18.37 -1.33 -8.10
C LEU A 458 -17.38 -1.30 -6.94
N ALA A 459 -16.11 -1.65 -7.20
CA ALA A 459 -15.06 -1.64 -6.18
C ALA A 459 -14.73 -0.24 -5.63
N ILE A 460 -14.93 0.82 -6.43
CA ILE A 460 -14.55 2.20 -6.07
C ILE A 460 -15.72 3.05 -5.55
N GLY A 461 -16.94 2.50 -5.43
CA GLY A 461 -18.06 3.19 -4.77
C GLY A 461 -19.44 2.56 -4.98
N GLY A 462 -20.40 2.94 -4.13
CA GLY A 462 -21.79 2.48 -4.22
C GLY A 462 -22.48 2.87 -5.53
N VAL A 463 -22.55 1.92 -6.47
CA VAL A 463 -23.12 2.11 -7.80
C VAL A 463 -24.64 2.07 -7.77
N GLN A 464 -25.27 2.99 -8.48
CA GLN A 464 -26.69 2.87 -8.83
C GLN A 464 -26.81 2.36 -10.27
N GLN A 465 -27.40 1.17 -10.42
CA GLN A 465 -27.75 0.61 -11.73
C GLN A 465 -29.09 1.20 -12.19
N ALA A 466 -29.13 1.64 -13.44
CA ALA A 466 -30.35 2.05 -14.09
C ALA A 466 -30.32 1.64 -15.57
N GLU A 467 -31.26 0.80 -15.98
CA GLU A 467 -31.55 0.57 -17.39
C GLU A 467 -32.54 1.64 -17.86
N ILE A 468 -32.07 2.57 -18.68
CA ILE A 468 -32.83 3.77 -19.03
C ILE A 468 -32.91 3.85 -20.56
N PHE A 469 -34.13 4.00 -21.07
CA PHE A 469 -34.35 4.50 -22.43
C PHE A 469 -34.11 6.01 -22.39
N GLU A 470 -32.99 6.45 -22.97
CA GLU A 470 -32.68 7.88 -23.17
C GLU A 470 -33.04 8.26 -24.60
N ILE A 471 -33.98 9.17 -24.73
CA ILE A 471 -34.37 9.74 -26.02
C ILE A 471 -33.72 11.10 -26.08
N GLN A 472 -32.86 11.30 -27.07
CA GLN A 472 -32.21 12.58 -27.29
C GLN A 472 -32.27 12.99 -28.75
N VAL A 473 -32.42 14.28 -28.96
CA VAL A 473 -32.16 14.93 -30.24
C VAL A 473 -31.16 16.04 -30.00
N LYS A 474 -30.26 16.23 -30.96
CA LYS A 474 -29.38 17.39 -31.02
C LYS A 474 -29.60 18.09 -32.33
N ALA A 475 -29.55 19.42 -32.31
CA ALA A 475 -29.60 20.23 -33.50
C ALA A 475 -28.60 21.37 -33.41
N ARG A 476 -27.96 21.71 -34.53
CA ARG A 476 -27.19 22.94 -34.64
C ARG A 476 -28.15 24.11 -34.77
N VAL A 477 -27.97 25.11 -33.91
CA VAL A 477 -28.88 26.24 -33.81
C VAL A 477 -28.15 27.57 -34.00
N THR A 478 -28.88 28.57 -34.48
CA THR A 478 -28.43 29.97 -34.58
C THR A 478 -28.97 30.79 -33.39
N SER A 479 -28.50 32.01 -33.20
CA SER A 479 -29.06 32.91 -32.17
C SER A 479 -30.58 33.12 -32.33
N ALA A 480 -31.07 33.19 -33.58
CA ALA A 480 -32.50 33.31 -33.86
C ALA A 480 -33.30 32.04 -33.49
N ASP A 481 -32.69 30.85 -33.61
CA ASP A 481 -33.29 29.61 -33.13
C ASP A 481 -33.36 29.59 -31.60
N ILE A 482 -32.31 30.07 -30.91
CA ILE A 482 -32.27 30.14 -29.44
C ILE A 482 -33.39 31.05 -28.91
N GLU A 483 -33.61 32.21 -29.52
CA GLU A 483 -34.72 33.10 -29.16
C GLU A 483 -36.08 32.43 -29.32
N ARG A 484 -36.27 31.61 -30.37
CA ARG A 484 -37.50 30.82 -30.55
C ARG A 484 -37.67 29.76 -29.47
N VAL A 485 -36.59 29.06 -29.09
CA VAL A 485 -36.62 28.08 -27.98
C VAL A 485 -36.98 28.79 -26.67
N GLU A 486 -36.39 29.94 -26.38
CA GLU A 486 -36.68 30.73 -25.17
C GLU A 486 -38.11 31.30 -25.17
N ALA A 487 -38.65 31.68 -26.33
CA ALA A 487 -40.04 32.08 -26.47
C ALA A 487 -41.00 30.89 -26.25
N MET A 488 -40.68 29.72 -26.80
CA MET A 488 -41.45 28.49 -26.59
C MET A 488 -41.52 28.11 -25.11
N LEU A 489 -40.44 28.31 -24.34
CA LEU A 489 -40.43 28.05 -22.90
C LEU A 489 -41.41 28.93 -22.08
N ARG A 490 -41.97 29.99 -22.68
CA ARG A 490 -43.00 30.85 -22.08
C ARG A 490 -44.43 30.45 -22.48
N ASP A 491 -44.60 29.46 -23.36
CA ASP A 491 -45.90 28.92 -23.76
C ASP A 491 -46.61 28.31 -22.52
N PRO A 492 -47.87 28.68 -22.22
CA PRO A 492 -48.62 28.10 -21.10
C PRO A 492 -48.71 26.56 -21.11
N ALA A 493 -48.56 25.92 -22.26
CA ALA A 493 -48.55 24.47 -22.39
C ALA A 493 -47.26 23.80 -21.86
N ILE A 494 -46.20 24.57 -21.61
CA ILE A 494 -44.90 24.10 -21.13
C ILE A 494 -44.66 24.66 -19.74
N ARG A 495 -44.60 23.77 -18.74
CA ARG A 495 -44.27 24.17 -17.38
C ARG A 495 -42.78 23.99 -17.11
N VAL A 496 -42.04 25.09 -16.99
CA VAL A 496 -40.64 25.05 -16.54
C VAL A 496 -40.61 24.76 -15.03
N THR A 497 -40.00 23.64 -14.65
CA THR A 497 -39.88 23.22 -13.24
C THR A 497 -38.56 23.63 -12.61
N LYS A 498 -37.50 23.76 -13.41
CA LYS A 498 -36.17 24.18 -12.94
C LYS A 498 -35.33 24.75 -14.06
N THR A 499 -34.64 25.85 -13.78
CA THR A 499 -33.62 26.44 -14.66
C THR A 499 -32.25 26.32 -13.98
N SER A 500 -31.20 26.12 -14.76
CA SER A 500 -29.83 26.08 -14.25
C SER A 500 -28.84 26.38 -15.36
N GLU A 501 -27.75 27.03 -15.00
CA GLU A 501 -26.61 27.28 -15.88
C GLU A 501 -25.39 26.56 -15.31
N ARG A 502 -24.65 25.88 -16.18
CA ARG A 502 -23.59 24.96 -15.78
C ARG A 502 -22.38 25.06 -16.68
N MET A 503 -21.22 24.91 -16.09
CA MET A 503 -20.01 24.53 -16.79
C MET A 503 -19.75 23.05 -16.57
N GLN A 504 -19.59 22.28 -17.65
CA GLN A 504 -19.36 20.84 -17.58
C GLN A 504 -18.06 20.47 -18.28
N TYR A 505 -17.23 19.73 -17.57
CA TYR A 505 -16.02 19.11 -18.11
C TYR A 505 -16.24 17.60 -18.09
N ASP A 506 -16.38 17.01 -19.28
CA ASP A 506 -16.55 15.58 -19.47
C ASP A 506 -15.25 14.98 -20.04
N THR A 507 -14.59 14.10 -19.29
CA THR A 507 -13.49 13.26 -19.80
C THR A 507 -14.03 11.87 -20.11
N TYR A 508 -13.87 11.42 -21.35
CA TYR A 508 -14.28 10.11 -21.83
C TYR A 508 -13.07 9.19 -21.96
N PHE A 509 -13.17 8.02 -21.36
CA PHE A 509 -12.24 6.91 -21.49
C PHE A 509 -12.83 5.88 -22.45
N LEU A 510 -12.11 5.64 -23.54
CA LEU A 510 -12.53 4.80 -24.64
C LEU A 510 -11.62 3.56 -24.73
N PHE A 511 -12.24 2.42 -25.01
CA PHE A 511 -11.57 1.11 -25.07
C PHE A 511 -11.72 0.50 -26.47
N HIS A 512 -10.73 -0.28 -26.92
CA HIS A 512 -10.69 -0.91 -28.24
C HIS A 512 -11.86 -1.88 -28.46
N LYS A 513 -12.22 -2.65 -27.42
CA LYS A 513 -13.40 -3.53 -27.44
C LYS A 513 -14.66 -2.72 -27.14
N ARG A 514 -15.46 -2.41 -28.17
CA ARG A 514 -16.72 -1.62 -28.04
C ARG A 514 -17.71 -2.20 -27.03
N GLU A 515 -17.72 -3.52 -26.89
CA GLU A 515 -18.55 -4.27 -25.92
C GLU A 515 -18.28 -3.88 -24.46
N ARG A 516 -17.07 -3.37 -24.14
CA ARG A 516 -16.75 -2.84 -22.80
C ARG A 516 -17.49 -1.53 -22.51
N GLY A 517 -18.08 -0.87 -23.50
CA GLY A 517 -18.69 0.43 -23.36
C GLY A 517 -17.65 1.55 -23.21
N ARG A 518 -18.02 2.65 -22.57
CA ARG A 518 -17.13 3.78 -22.28
C ARG A 518 -17.36 4.35 -20.89
N ILE A 519 -16.30 4.84 -20.27
CA ILE A 519 -16.38 5.52 -18.97
C ILE A 519 -16.36 7.02 -19.21
N ARG A 520 -17.20 7.75 -18.48
CA ARG A 520 -17.21 9.21 -18.48
C ARG A 520 -17.08 9.74 -17.06
N ILE A 521 -16.07 10.55 -16.84
CA ILE A 521 -15.86 11.32 -15.61
C ILE A 521 -16.33 12.73 -15.89
N ARG A 522 -17.24 13.23 -15.05
CA ARG A 522 -17.88 14.54 -15.22
C ARG A 522 -17.60 15.42 -14.01
N GLU A 523 -17.05 16.59 -14.28
CA GLU A 523 -17.13 17.76 -13.43
C GLU A 523 -18.36 18.58 -13.82
N ASP A 524 -19.32 18.75 -12.90
CA ASP A 524 -20.56 19.53 -13.14
C ASP A 524 -20.64 20.71 -12.16
N ARG A 525 -20.24 21.89 -12.61
CA ARG A 525 -20.24 23.13 -11.83
C ARG A 525 -21.46 23.98 -12.18
N ARG A 526 -22.28 24.34 -11.19
CA ARG A 526 -23.35 25.33 -11.38
C ARG A 526 -22.78 26.74 -11.29
N ILE A 527 -23.20 27.60 -12.22
CA ILE A 527 -22.78 29.01 -12.26
C ILE A 527 -23.95 29.98 -12.16
N ASP A 528 -25.19 29.47 -11.99
CA ASP A 528 -26.36 30.33 -11.83
C ASP A 528 -26.36 31.13 -10.51
N PRO A 529 -26.88 32.37 -10.49
CA PRO A 529 -26.90 33.24 -9.31
C PRO A 529 -27.60 32.58 -8.10
N GLY A 530 -26.90 32.46 -6.97
CA GLY A 530 -27.41 31.85 -5.74
C GLY A 530 -27.21 30.33 -5.64
N ALA A 531 -26.55 29.68 -6.61
CA ALA A 531 -26.14 28.28 -6.48
C ALA A 531 -25.04 28.13 -5.40
N ARG A 532 -25.12 27.04 -4.61
CA ARG A 532 -23.96 26.58 -3.82
C ARG A 532 -22.81 26.28 -4.76
N MET A 533 -21.60 26.73 -4.42
CA MET A 533 -20.35 26.55 -5.19
C MET A 533 -19.82 25.10 -5.19
N ASP A 534 -20.64 24.11 -4.88
CA ASP A 534 -20.20 22.71 -4.82
C ASP A 534 -20.20 22.09 -6.22
N THR A 535 -19.00 21.81 -6.72
CA THR A 535 -18.80 21.08 -7.97
C THR A 535 -19.15 19.60 -7.78
N LYS A 536 -20.00 19.05 -8.65
CA LYS A 536 -20.39 17.64 -8.58
C LYS A 536 -19.53 16.78 -9.50
N TYR A 537 -18.73 15.90 -8.92
CA TYR A 537 -17.93 14.91 -9.62
C TYR A 537 -18.69 13.58 -9.74
N THR A 538 -18.83 13.06 -10.97
CA THR A 538 -19.58 11.81 -11.23
C THR A 538 -18.82 10.93 -12.21
N ILE A 539 -18.71 9.64 -11.92
CA ILE A 539 -18.23 8.63 -12.87
C ILE A 539 -19.42 7.84 -13.43
N THR A 540 -19.42 7.56 -14.72
CA THR A 540 -20.50 6.81 -15.39
C THR A 540 -19.93 5.81 -16.37
N LEU A 541 -20.18 4.52 -16.17
CA LEU A 541 -20.04 3.51 -17.23
C LEU A 541 -21.31 3.50 -18.07
N MET A 542 -21.09 3.62 -19.38
CA MET A 542 -22.12 3.60 -20.40
C MET A 542 -21.84 2.39 -21.27
N ALA A 543 -22.74 1.40 -21.20
CA ALA A 543 -22.71 0.27 -22.12
C ALA A 543 -22.91 0.76 -23.57
N GLU A 544 -22.56 -0.10 -24.53
CA GLU A 544 -22.91 0.11 -25.92
C GLU A 544 -24.43 0.27 -26.06
N ALA A 545 -24.86 1.19 -26.92
CA ALA A 545 -26.26 1.53 -27.05
C ALA A 545 -26.89 0.76 -28.21
N ASP A 546 -28.04 0.13 -27.96
CA ASP A 546 -28.90 -0.28 -29.05
C ASP A 546 -29.59 0.97 -29.62
N GLN A 547 -29.39 1.21 -30.92
CA GLN A 547 -29.85 2.41 -31.60
C GLN A 547 -31.11 2.10 -32.40
N GLY A 548 -32.23 2.71 -32.01
CA GLY A 548 -33.43 2.79 -32.85
C GLY A 548 -33.45 4.13 -33.57
N GLU A 549 -33.47 4.14 -34.90
CA GLU A 549 -33.67 5.37 -35.68
C GLU A 549 -35.16 5.73 -35.74
N TYR A 550 -35.51 6.93 -35.27
CA TYR A 550 -36.82 7.55 -35.46
C TYR A 550 -36.66 8.79 -36.35
N PRO A 551 -37.70 9.25 -37.05
CA PRO A 551 -37.59 10.33 -38.05
C PRO A 551 -36.96 11.64 -37.55
N TYR A 552 -37.07 11.94 -36.24
CA TYR A 552 -36.64 13.21 -35.65
C TYR A 552 -35.81 13.07 -34.36
N ALA A 553 -35.56 11.85 -33.88
CA ALA A 553 -34.87 11.61 -32.61
C ALA A 553 -34.09 10.30 -32.65
N MET A 554 -33.04 10.21 -31.83
CA MET A 554 -32.37 8.94 -31.57
C MET A 554 -32.91 8.34 -30.28
N LEU A 555 -33.41 7.12 -30.36
CA LEU A 555 -33.65 6.30 -29.19
C LEU A 555 -32.37 5.54 -28.85
N LEU A 556 -31.82 5.82 -27.68
CA LEU A 556 -30.66 5.13 -27.15
C LEU A 556 -31.10 4.30 -25.96
N SER A 557 -31.12 2.99 -26.13
CA SER A 557 -31.23 2.07 -24.99
C SER A 557 -29.82 1.69 -24.55
N ARG A 558 -29.45 1.98 -23.31
CA ARG A 558 -28.18 1.53 -22.73
C ARG A 558 -28.26 1.37 -21.23
N ALA A 559 -27.58 0.35 -20.71
CA ALA A 559 -27.31 0.24 -19.28
C ALA A 559 -26.36 1.37 -18.84
N ARG A 560 -26.68 2.02 -17.72
CA ARG A 560 -25.84 3.05 -17.11
C ARG A 560 -25.58 2.71 -15.66
N TYR A 561 -24.31 2.81 -15.29
CA TYR A 561 -23.85 2.63 -13.91
C TYR A 561 -23.20 3.93 -13.48
N THR A 562 -23.78 4.59 -12.48
CA THR A 562 -23.34 5.92 -12.04
C THR A 562 -22.93 5.88 -10.58
N ALA A 563 -21.76 6.42 -10.28
CA ALA A 563 -21.25 6.61 -8.92
C ALA A 563 -20.69 8.03 -8.74
N ARG A 564 -20.51 8.44 -7.48
CA ARG A 564 -19.77 9.68 -7.17
C ARG A 564 -18.30 9.45 -7.53
N ALA A 565 -17.70 10.38 -8.26
CA ALA A 565 -16.26 10.35 -8.48
C ALA A 565 -15.57 10.99 -7.26
N SER A 566 -15.00 10.16 -6.39
CA SER A 566 -14.33 10.55 -5.16
C SER A 566 -12.81 10.68 -5.30
N GLN A 567 -12.24 10.20 -6.41
CA GLN A 567 -10.81 10.23 -6.70
C GLN A 567 -10.46 11.21 -7.82
N THR A 568 -9.17 11.49 -8.00
CA THR A 568 -8.68 12.40 -9.02
C THR A 568 -8.81 11.82 -10.43
N LEU A 569 -8.80 12.67 -11.46
CA LEU A 569 -8.80 12.19 -12.86
C LEU A 569 -7.58 11.31 -13.16
N ARG A 570 -6.40 11.65 -12.61
CA ARG A 570 -5.17 10.85 -12.69
C ARG A 570 -5.37 9.43 -12.17
N PHE A 571 -5.94 9.29 -10.97
CA PHE A 571 -6.26 7.98 -10.38
C PHE A 571 -7.09 7.12 -11.35
N TYR A 572 -8.14 7.70 -11.95
CA TYR A 572 -8.99 6.93 -12.85
C TYR A 572 -8.27 6.54 -14.16
N ARG A 573 -7.37 7.38 -14.68
CA ARG A 573 -6.55 7.05 -15.86
C ARG A 573 -5.69 5.82 -15.59
N GLU A 574 -4.96 5.85 -14.47
CA GLU A 574 -4.11 4.75 -14.02
C GLU A 574 -4.92 3.49 -13.70
N TYR A 575 -6.13 3.63 -13.16
CA TYR A 575 -6.94 2.48 -12.76
C TYR A 575 -7.67 1.77 -13.92
N PHE A 576 -8.16 2.54 -14.91
CA PHE A 576 -8.92 1.99 -16.04
C PHE A 576 -8.08 1.66 -17.27
N HIS A 577 -6.89 2.25 -17.40
CA HIS A 577 -6.02 2.10 -18.57
C HIS A 577 -6.77 2.29 -19.91
N PRO A 578 -7.33 3.48 -20.19
CA PRO A 578 -8.04 3.72 -21.44
C PRO A 578 -7.07 3.69 -22.64
N ASP A 579 -7.53 3.15 -23.77
CA ASP A 579 -6.76 3.16 -25.01
C ASP A 579 -6.71 4.57 -25.62
N HIS A 580 -7.81 5.32 -25.46
CA HIS A 580 -7.92 6.72 -25.90
C HIS A 580 -8.73 7.55 -24.92
N GLU A 581 -8.37 8.82 -24.81
CA GLU A 581 -9.11 9.81 -24.04
C GLU A 581 -9.67 10.91 -24.94
N THR A 582 -10.83 11.45 -24.56
CA THR A 582 -11.42 12.60 -25.25
C THR A 582 -12.08 13.52 -24.22
N GLU A 583 -11.73 14.80 -24.25
CA GLU A 583 -12.26 15.81 -23.34
C GLU A 583 -13.29 16.69 -24.05
N ILE A 584 -14.37 16.99 -23.35
CA ILE A 584 -15.45 17.87 -23.82
C ILE A 584 -15.77 18.87 -22.72
N GLU A 585 -15.41 20.12 -22.95
CA GLU A 585 -15.87 21.25 -22.16
C GLU A 585 -17.10 21.86 -22.82
N LYS A 586 -18.13 22.14 -22.02
CA LYS A 586 -19.31 22.85 -22.50
C LYS A 586 -19.95 23.75 -21.45
N HIS A 587 -20.44 24.87 -21.95
CA HIS A 587 -21.35 25.75 -21.24
C HIS A 587 -22.79 25.34 -21.55
N ARG A 588 -23.56 25.00 -20.50
CA ARG A 588 -24.92 24.47 -20.64
C ARG A 588 -25.94 25.36 -19.93
N ARG A 589 -26.85 25.93 -20.69
CA ARG A 589 -28.12 26.49 -20.20
C ARG A 589 -29.19 25.42 -20.25
N ARG A 590 -29.77 25.05 -19.10
CA ARG A 590 -30.72 23.93 -19.00
C ARG A 590 -32.03 24.34 -18.35
N TRP A 591 -33.12 23.95 -19.02
CA TRP A 591 -34.49 23.99 -18.49
C TRP A 591 -35.02 22.58 -18.34
N ARG A 592 -35.49 22.23 -17.14
CA ARG A 592 -36.36 21.07 -16.93
C ARG A 592 -37.80 21.53 -17.13
N ILE A 593 -38.50 20.82 -18.00
CA ILE A 593 -39.87 21.15 -18.36
C ILE A 593 -40.78 19.95 -18.19
N LEU A 594 -42.05 20.22 -17.92
CA LEU A 594 -43.14 19.27 -18.05
C LEU A 594 -43.96 19.67 -19.28
N TYR A 595 -44.02 18.80 -20.28
CA TYR A 595 -44.84 18.97 -21.49
C TYR A 595 -45.74 17.76 -21.66
N LYS A 596 -47.06 17.99 -21.74
CA LYS A 596 -48.10 16.94 -21.78
C LYS A 596 -47.88 15.83 -20.72
N ASN A 597 -47.60 16.24 -19.47
CA ASN A 597 -47.33 15.35 -18.32
C ASN A 597 -46.08 14.46 -18.44
N LYS A 598 -45.13 14.78 -19.32
CA LYS A 598 -43.84 14.09 -19.42
C LYS A 598 -42.70 15.07 -19.17
N ASP A 599 -41.70 14.64 -18.40
CA ASP A 599 -40.53 15.46 -18.08
C ASP A 599 -39.49 15.44 -19.19
N PHE A 600 -39.02 16.62 -19.61
CA PHE A 600 -37.91 16.78 -20.54
C PHE A 600 -36.85 17.73 -19.98
N ALA A 601 -35.63 17.62 -20.50
CA ALA A 601 -34.57 18.59 -20.31
C ALA A 601 -34.21 19.21 -21.66
N ILE A 602 -34.47 20.50 -21.81
CA ILE A 602 -34.02 21.30 -22.94
C ILE A 602 -32.70 21.94 -22.54
N ASN A 603 -31.66 21.76 -23.35
CA ASN A 603 -30.34 22.32 -23.12
C ASN A 603 -29.92 23.12 -24.35
N ILE A 604 -29.32 24.29 -24.12
CA ILE A 604 -28.49 24.97 -25.10
C ILE A 604 -27.05 24.79 -24.65
N ASP A 605 -26.27 24.11 -25.48
CA ASP A 605 -24.87 23.76 -25.23
C ASP A 605 -23.96 24.51 -26.19
N ASP A 606 -23.00 25.23 -25.62
CA ASP A 606 -21.87 25.82 -26.33
C ASP A 606 -20.64 24.98 -25.99
N LEU A 607 -20.02 24.33 -27.00
CA LEU A 607 -18.79 23.58 -26.80
C LEU A 607 -17.61 24.55 -26.79
N VAL A 608 -16.67 24.37 -25.88
CA VAL A 608 -15.50 25.24 -25.74
C VAL A 608 -14.30 24.59 -26.42
N GLY A 609 -13.54 25.38 -27.19
CA GLY A 609 -12.21 24.98 -27.68
C GLY A 609 -12.16 24.00 -28.86
N ARG A 610 -13.29 23.69 -29.51
CA ARG A 610 -13.35 22.84 -30.71
C ARG A 610 -13.47 23.69 -31.99
N GLN A 611 -13.22 23.11 -33.17
CA GLN A 611 -13.51 23.80 -34.43
C GLN A 611 -15.02 23.99 -34.64
N ASP A 612 -15.83 23.13 -34.01
CA ASP A 612 -17.26 23.04 -34.22
C ASP A 612 -18.05 23.31 -32.93
N ASN A 613 -17.99 24.56 -32.46
CA ASN A 613 -18.36 24.96 -31.09
C ASN A 613 -19.85 25.09 -30.77
N GLY A 614 -20.75 24.80 -31.71
CA GLY A 614 -22.18 25.08 -31.55
C GLY A 614 -22.51 26.56 -31.79
N PRO A 615 -23.66 27.07 -31.30
CA PRO A 615 -24.52 26.46 -30.28
C PRO A 615 -25.32 25.24 -30.77
N PHE A 616 -25.57 24.32 -29.83
CA PHE A 616 -26.40 23.13 -30.05
C PHE A 616 -27.63 23.14 -29.13
N LEU A 617 -28.80 22.86 -29.70
CA LEU A 617 -30.00 22.52 -28.94
C LEU A 617 -30.00 21.02 -28.68
N GLU A 618 -30.10 20.61 -27.41
CA GLU A 618 -30.23 19.22 -26.99
C GLU A 618 -31.51 19.03 -26.17
N ILE A 619 -32.50 18.29 -26.70
CA ILE A 619 -33.72 17.91 -25.96
C ILE A 619 -33.58 16.47 -25.50
N LYS A 620 -33.74 16.22 -24.19
CA LYS A 620 -33.59 14.90 -23.56
C LYS A 620 -34.81 14.48 -22.77
N GLY A 621 -35.26 13.25 -23.01
CA GLY A 621 -36.20 12.51 -22.17
C GLY A 621 -35.55 11.24 -21.62
N ARG A 622 -35.93 10.83 -20.42
CA ARG A 622 -35.50 9.56 -19.81
C ARG A 622 -36.70 8.82 -19.27
N THR A 623 -36.73 7.50 -19.49
CA THR A 623 -37.77 6.62 -18.97
C THR A 623 -37.27 5.19 -18.81
N TRP A 624 -38.02 4.39 -18.07
CA TRP A 624 -37.75 2.97 -17.80
C TRP A 624 -38.54 2.04 -18.74
N GLY A 625 -39.49 2.57 -19.51
CA GLY A 625 -40.34 1.77 -20.40
C GLY A 625 -40.17 2.15 -21.88
N ARG A 626 -39.97 1.15 -22.75
CA ARG A 626 -39.82 1.35 -24.21
C ARG A 626 -41.01 2.09 -24.84
N ARG A 627 -42.23 1.73 -24.47
CA ARG A 627 -43.46 2.39 -24.99
C ARG A 627 -43.53 3.87 -24.60
N ASP A 628 -43.13 4.22 -23.38
CA ASP A 628 -43.05 5.62 -22.93
C ASP A 628 -41.91 6.36 -23.66
N ALA A 629 -40.85 5.64 -24.06
CA ALA A 629 -39.76 6.20 -24.83
C ALA A 629 -40.22 6.56 -26.26
N ASP A 630 -41.02 5.71 -26.89
CA ASP A 630 -41.63 5.98 -28.21
C ASP A 630 -42.52 7.22 -28.15
N GLU A 631 -43.41 7.30 -27.15
CA GLU A 631 -44.27 8.47 -26.93
C GLU A 631 -43.44 9.76 -26.75
N ARG A 632 -42.36 9.69 -25.96
CA ARG A 632 -41.45 10.82 -25.74
C ARG A 632 -40.70 11.21 -27.01
N ALA A 633 -40.34 10.27 -27.89
CA ALA A 633 -39.72 10.58 -29.18
C ALA A 633 -40.66 11.38 -30.08
N THR A 634 -41.95 11.02 -30.14
CA THR A 634 -42.97 11.81 -30.85
C THR A 634 -43.10 13.21 -30.27
N LEU A 635 -43.15 13.33 -28.93
CA LEU A 635 -43.26 14.63 -28.26
C LEU A 635 -42.01 15.52 -28.47
N ILE A 636 -40.82 14.93 -28.57
CA ILE A 636 -39.61 15.67 -28.94
C ILE A 636 -39.74 16.23 -30.36
N GLY A 637 -40.30 15.47 -31.30
CA GLY A 637 -40.62 15.96 -32.65
C GLY A 637 -41.52 17.20 -32.61
N GLU A 638 -42.61 17.16 -31.83
CA GLU A 638 -43.49 18.33 -31.67
C GLU A 638 -42.77 19.54 -31.06
N LEU A 639 -41.88 19.32 -30.09
CA LEU A 639 -41.09 20.40 -29.48
C LEU A 639 -40.11 21.03 -30.48
N LEU A 640 -39.50 20.22 -31.36
CA LEU A 640 -38.61 20.71 -32.42
C LEU A 640 -39.38 21.55 -33.45
N GLU A 641 -40.56 21.09 -33.88
CA GLU A 641 -41.43 21.83 -34.81
C GLU A 641 -41.84 23.19 -34.23
N ARG A 642 -42.19 23.22 -32.94
CA ARG A 642 -42.50 24.47 -32.23
C ARG A 642 -41.32 25.44 -32.14
N CYS A 643 -40.09 24.92 -32.12
CA CYS A 643 -38.86 25.73 -32.17
C CYS A 643 -38.47 26.14 -33.60
N GLY A 644 -39.14 25.60 -34.63
CA GLY A 644 -38.82 25.82 -36.04
C GLY A 644 -37.52 25.14 -36.50
N ILE A 645 -37.11 24.07 -35.82
CA ILE A 645 -35.88 23.33 -36.14
C ILE A 645 -36.14 22.34 -37.27
N ARG A 646 -35.36 22.45 -38.36
CA ARG A 646 -35.48 21.58 -39.54
C ARG A 646 -34.66 20.31 -39.42
N ALA A 647 -35.04 19.28 -40.18
CA ALA A 647 -34.35 17.99 -40.20
C ALA A 647 -32.86 18.13 -40.59
N GLU A 648 -32.53 19.07 -41.50
CA GLU A 648 -31.13 19.32 -41.91
C GLU A 648 -30.23 19.84 -40.78
N GLN A 649 -30.82 20.39 -39.70
CA GLN A 649 -30.08 20.90 -38.55
C GLN A 649 -29.76 19.80 -37.53
N LEU A 650 -30.35 18.61 -37.67
CA LEU A 650 -30.22 17.52 -36.69
C LEU A 650 -28.84 16.88 -36.74
N VAL A 651 -28.28 16.64 -35.56
CA VAL A 651 -26.99 16.00 -35.35
C VAL A 651 -27.24 14.63 -34.73
N LYS A 652 -26.94 13.57 -35.48
CA LYS A 652 -27.12 12.17 -35.05
C LYS A 652 -25.94 11.62 -34.23
N GLN A 653 -24.86 12.36 -34.05
CA GLN A 653 -23.68 11.88 -33.31
C GLN A 653 -23.70 12.35 -31.85
N GLU A 654 -23.10 11.58 -30.94
CA GLU A 654 -22.78 12.10 -29.61
C GLU A 654 -21.65 13.13 -29.66
N TYR A 655 -21.53 14.00 -28.65
CA TYR A 655 -20.52 15.07 -28.69
C TYR A 655 -19.09 14.51 -28.77
N VAL A 656 -18.87 13.33 -28.19
CA VAL A 656 -17.58 12.60 -28.21
C VAL A 656 -17.27 12.01 -29.59
N GLU A 657 -18.26 11.90 -30.48
CA GLU A 657 -18.13 11.34 -31.82
C GLU A 657 -17.90 12.43 -32.89
N LEU A 658 -18.19 13.70 -32.58
CA LEU A 658 -18.12 14.82 -33.54
C LEU A 658 -16.68 15.15 -34.03
N GLU A 659 -15.64 14.60 -33.42
CA GLU A 659 -14.23 14.85 -33.81
C GLU A 659 -13.60 13.72 -34.64
N ARG A 660 -14.30 12.60 -34.87
CA ARG A 660 -13.71 11.40 -35.52
C ARG A 660 -13.78 11.39 -37.05
N GLU A 661 -14.39 12.39 -37.67
CA GLU A 661 -14.38 12.57 -39.13
C GLU A 661 -13.65 13.88 -39.47
N GLY A 662 -12.32 13.77 -39.51
CA GLY A 662 -11.38 14.76 -40.03
C GLY A 662 -10.21 14.04 -40.67
#